data_AF-A0ABD3VQP0-F1
#
_entry.id   AF-A0ABD3VQP0-F1
#
_cell.length_a   1.000
_cell.length_b   1.000
_cell.length_c   1.000
_cell.angle_alpha   90.00
_cell.angle_beta   90.00
_cell.angle_gamma   90.00
#
_symmetry.space_group_name_H-M   'P 1'
#
loop_
_entity.id
_entity.type
_entity.pdbx_description
1 polymer ?
#
loop_
_entity_poly.entity_id
_entity_poly.type
_entity_poly.pdbx_seq_one_letter_code
_entity_poly.pdbx_strand_id
1 'polypeptide(L)'
;MPGVSVLPDLDNVYAKWEKKRPRGHYGSDYGSHVNGQEIIRKGADGKQKWTNKFGNNIQLARHHRAREKRVIAIPLETVRNDTIAMFKTTPTILPDDFMKTRPLMGQCCNLLPNSQKDLSAPSNLGMRNILDVAHEMRGHSLLAQRFCYIAYSLSRKTTHKYTDVSMAVLTSQRVLDAVEQAVLKEKHEKGVSELKKQARKILQGMKALVSNYLIRFTGWFLFQFLGRILNTVQVHKSQMEIIKAASERGIPIIYLPLHKSHLDYILVTWILWHYEIRVPFVAAGDNLRIPLFGRLMSGLGAYFIRRKLDIEVGKKDKIYRSVLHSYMEELLRAGEAMEFFIEGSRSRSGKALPPKGGLMSVVMDSLNTGVIEDAYIVPISISYEVLLDGNFNNEQMGIPKVKETFWGALKGIWRVINSNFGSVRVDFAQPFSLKEFVQVCQSASQPRRDSDVSPPSTPLVSMETLRRISESNAAIYGTSVVEEEQRQLVKRLGEHVVHTCVRTTAFMCTNLLSFLLLTKYRKGVDLETLKTDYEWLIEEVMVRKRDVGFSSTSKISDVLDYALSLLGSNLVQKRTTEGVVTIYPNLQLPDIFQLSYNSNQVISVFYLESILVNAVIFLSDLSLINLSSLNSGDVSLVSRDDILEVAEQLCDLLKYEFIPTSPLMKLEEVLADTMDQLVTMEILSVHENEQFCPSYNTYDRNWAKRISASLSWADEEDPDDDIYREEQHFRVNIHKNDCVDKLVFFHRILAPFFEAYLVAASHISTSLEEDMSEDDFFQSLHNCAKERVEKGVASYSESAAVDTLRNALKSFEHLKIIETCFAGNLRIIGLHEDFDVKNKLIQYITLLESLRE
;
A
#
# COMPACT_ATOMS: atom_id res chain seq x y z
N MET A 1 2.59 54.19 10.01
CA MET A 1 3.22 55.34 10.70
C MET A 1 2.14 56.07 11.49
N PRO A 2 2.45 56.71 12.63
CA PRO A 2 3.60 56.55 13.55
C PRO A 2 3.25 55.52 14.66
N GLY A 3 4.10 55.07 15.59
CA GLY A 3 5.37 55.63 16.11
C GLY A 3 5.14 56.28 17.50
N VAL A 4 6.02 56.20 18.51
CA VAL A 4 7.46 55.85 18.57
C VAL A 4 7.87 55.53 20.03
N SER A 5 8.68 54.47 20.26
CA SER A 5 9.65 54.18 21.39
C SER A 5 9.24 54.43 22.88
N VAL A 6 9.82 53.81 23.92
CA VAL A 6 11.25 53.65 24.27
C VAL A 6 11.46 52.41 25.15
N LEU A 7 12.48 51.60 24.86
CA LEU A 7 13.13 50.69 25.82
C LEU A 7 14.26 51.44 26.53
N PRO A 8 14.56 51.10 27.79
CA PRO A 8 15.95 50.70 28.05
C PRO A 8 16.14 49.50 28.99
N ASP A 9 17.38 48.99 28.97
CA ASP A 9 18.07 48.30 30.07
C ASP A 9 17.73 46.84 30.41
N LEU A 10 18.04 45.93 29.47
CA LEU A 10 18.45 44.56 29.86
C LEU A 10 19.75 44.54 30.69
N ASP A 11 20.63 45.55 30.55
CA ASP A 11 21.93 45.60 31.23
C ASP A 11 21.80 45.68 32.76
N ASN A 12 20.71 46.29 33.26
CA ASN A 12 20.40 46.33 34.70
C ASN A 12 19.94 44.97 35.27
N VAL A 13 19.50 44.03 34.43
CA VAL A 13 19.13 42.67 34.86
C VAL A 13 20.37 41.80 35.02
N TYR A 14 21.31 41.87 34.06
CA TYR A 14 22.59 41.14 34.14
C TYR A 14 23.46 41.61 35.32
N ALA A 15 23.50 42.91 35.60
CA ALA A 15 24.23 43.50 36.73
C ALA A 15 23.83 42.98 38.12
N LYS A 16 22.68 42.29 38.25
CA LYS A 16 22.17 41.75 39.52
C LYS A 16 22.61 40.32 39.82
N TRP A 17 23.07 39.56 38.82
CA TRP A 17 23.54 38.17 38.99
C TRP A 17 25.04 38.06 39.27
N GLU A 18 25.86 39.03 38.85
CA GLU A 18 27.33 38.96 39.01
C GLU A 18 27.86 39.28 40.42
N LYS A 19 27.02 39.79 41.34
CA LYS A 19 27.47 40.25 42.68
C LYS A 19 27.67 39.17 43.75
N LYS A 20 27.92 37.91 43.38
CA LYS A 20 28.32 36.83 44.32
C LYS A 20 29.57 36.04 43.87
N ARG A 21 30.73 36.63 44.14
CA ARG A 21 32.04 35.99 44.37
C ARG A 21 32.69 36.74 45.56
N PRO A 22 33.57 36.15 46.41
CA PRO A 22 34.88 35.60 46.02
C PRO A 22 35.27 34.33 46.85
N ARG A 23 36.47 33.72 46.85
CA ARG A 23 37.78 33.83 46.14
C ARG A 23 38.15 32.41 45.63
N GLY A 24 39.09 32.15 44.73
CA GLY A 24 39.95 33.02 43.89
C GLY A 24 41.17 32.24 43.35
N HIS A 25 42.08 32.96 42.67
CA HIS A 25 43.41 32.54 42.16
C HIS A 25 43.38 31.64 40.91
N TYR A 26 43.65 32.23 39.73
CA TYR A 26 44.97 32.41 39.07
C TYR A 26 45.45 31.11 38.40
N GLY A 27 45.79 31.06 37.11
CA GLY A 27 45.69 32.08 36.05
C GLY A 27 46.15 31.50 34.69
N SER A 28 45.83 32.22 33.61
CA SER A 28 46.70 32.58 32.46
C SER A 28 47.79 31.59 31.96
N ASP A 29 47.99 31.37 30.66
CA ASP A 29 47.35 32.00 29.49
C ASP A 29 47.70 31.29 28.16
N TYR A 30 46.90 31.61 27.11
CA TYR A 30 47.14 31.62 25.65
C TYR A 30 48.16 30.70 24.94
N GLY A 31 47.80 30.24 23.72
CA GLY A 31 48.81 29.76 22.75
C GLY A 31 48.33 29.16 21.42
N SER A 32 47.69 29.97 20.57
CA SER A 32 47.63 29.91 19.08
C SER A 32 48.25 28.76 18.24
N HIS A 33 47.51 28.38 17.19
CA HIS A 33 47.95 28.00 15.82
C HIS A 33 49.42 27.62 15.52
N VAL A 34 49.63 26.52 14.78
CA VAL A 34 50.06 26.51 13.35
C VAL A 34 50.01 25.09 12.76
N ASN A 35 49.96 25.02 11.43
CA ASN A 35 49.94 23.83 10.56
C ASN A 35 50.88 22.67 10.93
N GLY A 36 50.46 21.47 10.53
CA GLY A 36 51.22 20.74 9.51
C GLY A 36 52.14 19.61 9.98
N GLN A 37 51.82 18.41 9.47
CA GLN A 37 52.71 17.27 9.27
C GLN A 37 53.26 16.49 10.48
N GLU A 38 53.08 15.17 10.32
CA GLU A 38 54.03 14.11 10.65
C GLU A 38 54.23 13.59 12.09
N ILE A 39 53.79 12.33 12.24
CA ILE A 39 54.64 11.18 12.62
C ILE A 39 55.04 11.05 14.12
N ILE A 40 54.27 10.16 14.78
CA ILE A 40 54.76 9.06 15.65
C ILE A 40 55.23 9.38 17.11
N ARG A 41 54.75 8.54 18.05
CA ARG A 41 55.07 8.44 19.51
C ARG A 41 54.54 9.61 20.36
N LYS A 42 53.65 9.45 21.35
CA LYS A 42 53.71 8.51 22.49
C LYS A 42 52.32 8.25 23.11
N GLY A 43 51.78 7.04 22.98
CA GLY A 43 50.70 6.55 23.84
C GLY A 43 51.28 5.73 24.99
N ALA A 44 51.42 6.31 26.18
CA ALA A 44 51.96 5.60 27.36
C ALA A 44 51.13 5.82 28.65
N ASP A 45 50.73 7.05 28.98
CA ASP A 45 50.13 7.35 30.30
C ASP A 45 48.66 6.95 30.48
N GLY A 46 47.93 6.67 29.39
CA GLY A 46 46.55 6.18 29.48
C GLY A 46 46.43 4.82 30.19
N LYS A 47 47.46 3.98 30.05
CA LYS A 47 47.43 2.59 30.55
C LYS A 47 47.50 2.54 32.08
N GLN A 48 48.24 3.44 32.71
CA GLN A 48 48.46 3.47 34.16
C GLN A 48 47.24 4.01 34.94
N LYS A 49 46.49 4.95 34.34
CA LYS A 49 45.16 5.36 34.86
C LYS A 49 44.12 4.25 34.76
N TRP A 50 44.21 3.38 33.75
CA TRP A 50 43.28 2.27 33.55
C TRP A 50 43.56 1.11 34.52
N THR A 51 44.83 0.70 34.69
CA THR A 51 45.21 -0.34 35.67
C THR A 51 44.87 0.03 37.11
N ASN A 52 45.06 1.30 37.50
CA ASN A 52 44.70 1.78 38.85
C ASN A 52 43.19 1.80 39.12
N LYS A 53 42.34 1.77 38.08
CA LYS A 53 40.88 1.79 38.23
C LYS A 53 40.24 0.40 38.18
N PHE A 54 40.86 -0.56 37.48
CA PHE A 54 40.24 -1.86 37.20
C PHE A 54 41.02 -3.10 37.70
N GLY A 55 42.27 -2.94 38.14
CA GLY A 55 43.07 -4.05 38.67
C GLY A 55 43.50 -5.08 37.61
N ASN A 56 44.40 -5.98 38.02
CA ASN A 56 45.01 -6.96 37.11
C ASN A 56 44.26 -8.30 37.12
N ASN A 57 43.16 -8.44 36.37
CA ASN A 57 42.58 -9.76 36.06
C ASN A 57 41.75 -9.77 34.76
N ILE A 58 42.39 -9.48 33.62
CA ILE A 58 41.89 -9.87 32.29
C ILE A 58 43.07 -10.40 31.48
N GLN A 59 43.19 -11.73 31.34
CA GLN A 59 44.03 -12.33 30.31
C GLN A 59 43.25 -12.40 29.00
N LEU A 60 43.66 -11.61 28.01
CA LEU A 60 43.21 -11.74 26.62
C LEU A 60 43.94 -12.91 25.95
N ALA A 61 43.18 -13.92 25.51
CA ALA A 61 43.69 -14.99 24.66
C ALA A 61 43.66 -14.58 23.17
N ARG A 62 44.68 -14.98 22.42
CA ARG A 62 44.92 -14.59 21.01
C ARG A 62 44.15 -15.45 20.01
N HIS A 63 43.90 -14.89 18.83
CA HIS A 63 43.71 -15.68 17.62
C HIS A 63 44.89 -16.65 17.38
N HIS A 64 44.58 -17.92 17.15
CA HIS A 64 45.40 -18.86 16.40
C HIS A 64 44.52 -19.55 15.35
N ARG A 65 45.01 -19.66 14.10
CA ARG A 65 44.38 -20.45 13.04
C ARG A 65 44.98 -21.86 13.02
N ALA A 66 44.12 -22.83 12.71
CA ALA A 66 44.41 -24.19 12.24
C ALA A 66 45.21 -25.15 13.15
N ARG A 67 44.48 -26.03 13.84
CA ARG A 67 44.70 -27.49 13.75
C ARG A 67 43.46 -28.27 14.23
N GLU A 68 43.10 -29.33 13.53
CA GLU A 68 41.95 -30.18 13.86
C GLU A 68 42.18 -30.93 15.19
N LYS A 69 41.10 -31.10 15.98
CA LYS A 69 40.81 -32.35 16.72
C LYS A 69 39.46 -32.33 17.45
N ARG A 70 38.64 -33.35 17.12
CA ARG A 70 37.60 -34.03 17.91
C ARG A 70 36.62 -33.18 18.74
N VAL A 71 35.38 -33.16 18.26
CA VAL A 71 34.18 -32.90 19.07
C VAL A 71 34.13 -33.92 20.23
N ILE A 72 33.99 -33.43 21.45
CA ILE A 72 33.55 -34.22 22.60
C ILE A 72 32.05 -34.00 22.71
N ALA A 73 31.26 -35.03 22.43
CA ALA A 73 29.82 -34.98 22.66
C ALA A 73 29.58 -34.93 24.18
N ILE A 74 28.88 -33.88 24.63
CA ILE A 74 28.33 -33.82 25.99
C ILE A 74 27.00 -34.59 25.94
N PRO A 75 26.79 -35.63 26.77
CA PRO A 75 25.49 -36.30 26.84
C PRO A 75 24.41 -35.31 27.27
N LEU A 76 23.30 -35.26 26.53
CA LEU A 76 22.19 -34.32 26.76
C LEU A 76 21.37 -34.60 28.04
N GLU A 77 21.69 -35.66 28.78
CA GLU A 77 20.85 -36.21 29.86
C GLU A 77 20.95 -35.46 31.21
N THR A 78 21.85 -34.49 31.37
CA THR A 78 22.10 -33.82 32.67
C THR A 78 21.60 -32.37 32.81
N VAL A 79 20.85 -31.84 31.83
CA VAL A 79 20.20 -30.52 31.99
C VAL A 79 18.82 -30.72 32.62
N ARG A 80 18.64 -30.29 33.88
CA ARG A 80 17.33 -30.32 34.55
C ARG A 80 16.32 -29.45 33.81
N ASN A 81 15.14 -30.01 33.53
CA ASN A 81 14.06 -29.36 32.77
C ASN A 81 13.62 -27.98 33.30
N ASP A 82 13.79 -27.73 34.61
CA ASP A 82 13.35 -26.50 35.29
C ASP A 82 13.99 -25.21 34.72
N THR A 83 15.16 -25.29 34.07
CA THR A 83 15.83 -24.10 33.49
C THR A 83 15.36 -23.74 32.08
N ILE A 84 14.67 -24.64 31.37
CA ILE A 84 14.14 -24.35 30.02
C ILE A 84 12.83 -23.55 30.12
N ALA A 85 12.03 -23.78 31.17
CA ALA A 85 10.78 -23.07 31.41
C ALA A 85 10.94 -21.54 31.54
N MET A 86 12.08 -21.05 32.03
CA MET A 86 12.36 -19.62 32.17
C MET A 86 12.44 -18.84 30.85
N PHE A 87 12.60 -19.50 29.70
CA PHE A 87 12.58 -18.81 28.40
C PHE A 87 11.16 -18.49 27.89
N LYS A 88 10.10 -19.10 28.47
CA LYS A 88 8.70 -18.85 28.07
C LYS A 88 7.98 -17.81 28.95
N THR A 89 8.59 -17.37 30.05
CA THR A 89 7.94 -16.49 31.06
C THR A 89 8.18 -14.99 30.87
N THR A 90 9.03 -14.60 29.92
CA THR A 90 9.18 -13.20 29.50
C THR A 90 8.57 -13.03 28.11
N PRO A 91 7.78 -11.97 27.84
CA PRO A 91 7.41 -11.64 26.47
C PRO A 91 8.68 -11.46 25.63
N THR A 92 8.57 -11.67 24.32
CA THR A 92 9.68 -11.42 23.39
C THR A 92 10.01 -9.93 23.38
N ILE A 93 10.89 -9.51 24.28
CA ILE A 93 11.45 -8.16 24.30
C ILE A 93 12.24 -8.02 22.99
N LEU A 94 11.63 -7.37 21.99
CA LEU A 94 12.40 -6.92 20.83
C LEU A 94 13.56 -6.08 21.37
N PRO A 95 14.81 -6.34 20.93
CA PRO A 95 15.93 -5.48 21.31
C PRO A 95 15.58 -4.02 21.02
N ASP A 96 15.82 -3.11 21.97
CA ASP A 96 15.53 -1.67 21.86
C ASP A 96 16.03 -1.04 20.55
N ASP A 97 17.04 -1.65 19.92
CA ASP A 97 17.62 -1.20 18.67
C ASP A 97 16.69 -1.38 17.45
N PHE A 98 15.74 -2.34 17.47
CA PHE A 98 14.70 -2.45 16.45
C PHE A 98 13.75 -1.24 16.46
N MET A 99 13.46 -0.68 17.64
CA MET A 99 12.60 0.51 17.75
C MET A 99 13.30 1.83 17.37
N LYS A 100 14.63 1.82 17.19
CA LYS A 100 15.41 3.03 16.86
C LYS A 100 15.63 3.24 15.36
N THR A 101 15.47 2.20 14.53
CA THR A 101 15.72 2.27 13.08
C THR A 101 14.45 2.02 12.27
N ARG A 102 14.04 3.05 11.52
CA ARG A 102 12.91 2.98 10.56
C ARG A 102 13.10 1.81 9.57
N PRO A 103 12.09 0.94 9.35
CA PRO A 103 12.21 -0.17 8.41
C PRO A 103 12.36 0.35 6.97
N LEU A 104 13.22 -0.29 6.18
CA LEU A 104 13.36 0.04 4.76
C LEU A 104 12.19 -0.57 3.98
N MET A 105 11.17 0.24 3.76
CA MET A 105 9.96 -0.17 3.06
C MET A 105 10.20 -0.38 1.55
N GLY A 106 9.50 -1.37 0.99
CA GLY A 106 9.44 -1.60 -0.45
C GLY A 106 10.60 -2.41 -1.05
N GLN A 107 11.33 -3.21 -0.28
CA GLN A 107 12.29 -4.16 -0.83
C GLN A 107 11.63 -5.16 -1.79
N CYS A 108 12.37 -5.62 -2.81
CA CYS A 108 11.90 -6.68 -3.72
C CYS A 108 11.56 -7.97 -2.96
N CYS A 109 10.56 -8.69 -3.44
CA CYS A 109 10.21 -10.02 -2.93
C CYS A 109 11.41 -10.97 -3.03
N ASN A 110 11.59 -11.86 -2.04
CA ASN A 110 12.67 -12.86 -2.05
C ASN A 110 12.62 -13.81 -3.25
N LEU A 111 11.45 -13.93 -3.89
CA LEU A 111 11.23 -14.70 -5.12
C LEU A 111 11.75 -13.99 -6.39
N LEU A 112 12.29 -12.77 -6.27
CA LEU A 112 12.97 -12.01 -7.33
C LEU A 112 14.44 -11.74 -6.91
N PRO A 113 15.27 -12.80 -6.74
CA PRO A 113 16.58 -12.70 -6.10
C PRO A 113 17.61 -11.91 -6.90
N ASN A 114 17.47 -11.80 -8.23
CA ASN A 114 18.39 -10.99 -9.03
C ASN A 114 18.07 -9.50 -8.83
N SER A 115 16.81 -9.08 -9.00
CA SER A 115 16.35 -7.72 -8.71
C SER A 115 16.72 -7.27 -7.28
N GLN A 116 16.54 -8.17 -6.30
CA GLN A 116 16.86 -7.90 -4.90
C GLN A 116 18.34 -7.59 -4.67
N LYS A 117 19.26 -8.34 -5.31
CA LYS A 117 20.71 -8.18 -5.19
C LYS A 117 21.27 -7.03 -6.03
N ASP A 118 20.78 -6.90 -7.26
CA ASP A 118 21.28 -5.95 -8.26
C ASP A 118 21.12 -4.48 -7.83
N LEU A 119 20.09 -4.19 -7.04
CA LEU A 119 19.66 -2.84 -6.67
C LEU A 119 19.56 -2.67 -5.14
N SER A 120 20.50 -3.26 -4.40
CA SER A 120 20.54 -3.21 -2.94
C SER A 120 20.71 -1.77 -2.40
N ALA A 121 19.84 -1.37 -1.47
CA ALA A 121 19.95 -0.08 -0.79
C ALA A 121 21.19 0.01 0.11
N PRO A 122 21.90 1.15 0.19
CA PRO A 122 22.76 1.43 1.32
C PRO A 122 21.91 1.57 2.59
N SER A 123 22.21 0.76 3.61
CA SER A 123 21.63 0.91 4.94
C SER A 123 22.04 2.26 5.56
N ASN A 124 21.10 2.92 6.24
CA ASN A 124 21.28 4.12 7.10
C ASN A 124 21.10 5.52 6.46
N LEU A 125 20.39 5.67 5.35
CA LEU A 125 20.01 7.01 4.83
C LEU A 125 18.58 7.41 5.21
N GLY A 126 18.45 8.32 6.17
CA GLY A 126 17.15 8.83 6.64
C GLY A 126 16.41 9.73 5.64
N MET A 127 15.21 10.18 6.01
CA MET A 127 14.32 10.99 5.14
C MET A 127 14.94 12.34 4.71
N ARG A 128 14.51 12.84 3.55
CA ARG A 128 14.76 14.22 3.08
C ARG A 128 13.42 14.94 2.95
N ASN A 129 13.29 16.12 3.56
CA ASN A 129 12.20 17.05 3.21
C ASN A 129 12.62 17.84 1.97
N ILE A 130 11.93 17.63 0.85
CA ILE A 130 12.24 18.27 -0.43
C ILE A 130 11.94 19.77 -0.41
N LEU A 131 11.04 20.23 0.47
CA LEU A 131 10.74 21.66 0.63
C LEU A 131 11.88 22.43 1.34
N ASP A 132 12.75 21.78 2.12
CA ASP A 132 13.88 22.46 2.80
C ASP A 132 15.12 22.62 1.90
N VAL A 133 14.94 23.41 0.85
CA VAL A 133 16.04 23.86 -0.04
C VAL A 133 16.95 24.86 0.66
N ALA A 134 16.44 25.59 1.66
CA ALA A 134 17.20 26.63 2.34
C ALA A 134 18.44 26.04 3.04
N HIS A 135 18.33 24.86 3.65
CA HIS A 135 19.47 24.14 4.23
C HIS A 135 20.56 23.84 3.20
N GLU A 136 20.20 23.33 2.02
CA GLU A 136 21.15 22.96 0.96
C GLU A 136 21.90 24.17 0.38
N MET A 137 21.31 25.37 0.44
CA MET A 137 21.92 26.62 -0.06
C MET A 137 22.77 27.38 0.98
N ARG A 138 22.86 26.94 2.24
CA ARG A 138 23.58 27.67 3.33
C ARG A 138 25.07 27.90 3.05
N GLY A 139 25.69 27.13 2.15
CA GLY A 139 27.08 27.29 1.73
C GLY A 139 27.28 28.10 0.44
N HIS A 140 26.24 28.73 -0.11
CA HIS A 140 26.32 29.50 -1.37
C HIS A 140 26.30 31.02 -1.11
N SER A 141 26.40 31.83 -2.18
CA SER A 141 26.41 33.29 -2.07
C SER A 141 25.14 33.85 -1.41
N LEU A 142 25.22 35.04 -0.82
CA LEU A 142 24.06 35.68 -0.15
C LEU A 142 22.84 35.86 -1.09
N LEU A 143 23.07 36.06 -2.38
CA LEU A 143 21.99 36.09 -3.39
C LEU A 143 21.37 34.71 -3.61
N ALA A 144 22.18 33.65 -3.65
CA ALA A 144 21.69 32.28 -3.76
C ALA A 144 20.93 31.85 -2.50
N GLN A 145 21.36 32.27 -1.30
CA GLN A 145 20.63 32.04 -0.06
C GLN A 145 19.28 32.79 -0.04
N ARG A 146 19.27 34.07 -0.43
CA ARG A 146 18.05 34.91 -0.47
C ARG A 146 17.03 34.46 -1.52
N PHE A 147 17.50 33.89 -2.64
CA PHE A 147 16.67 33.36 -3.71
C PHE A 147 16.86 31.84 -3.87
N CYS A 148 16.86 31.12 -2.75
CA CYS A 148 17.18 29.68 -2.66
C CYS A 148 16.47 28.84 -3.72
N TYR A 149 15.16 28.95 -3.90
CA TYR A 149 14.42 28.16 -4.89
C TYR A 149 14.82 28.46 -6.34
N ILE A 150 15.20 29.70 -6.67
CA ILE A 150 15.66 30.08 -8.02
C ILE A 150 17.06 29.51 -8.24
N ALA A 151 17.99 29.77 -7.33
CA ALA A 151 19.36 29.27 -7.41
C ALA A 151 19.40 27.74 -7.48
N TYR A 152 18.57 27.07 -6.67
CA TYR A 152 18.42 25.63 -6.69
C TYR A 152 17.92 25.11 -8.05
N SER A 153 16.83 25.68 -8.57
CA SER A 153 16.24 25.26 -9.84
C SER A 153 17.17 25.49 -11.04
N LEU A 154 18.00 26.54 -10.98
CA LEU A 154 19.07 26.79 -11.95
C LEU A 154 20.24 25.80 -11.81
N SER A 155 20.54 25.32 -10.60
CA SER A 155 21.61 24.33 -10.35
C SER A 155 21.28 22.92 -10.84
N ARG A 156 20.00 22.50 -10.83
CA ARG A 156 19.58 21.15 -11.24
C ARG A 156 19.83 20.93 -12.72
N LYS A 157 20.45 19.81 -13.10
CA LYS A 157 20.56 19.39 -14.51
C LYS A 157 19.18 19.05 -15.08
N THR A 158 18.84 19.64 -16.22
CA THR A 158 17.58 19.36 -16.95
C THR A 158 17.80 19.09 -18.44
N THR A 159 19.04 18.86 -18.87
CA THR A 159 19.42 18.74 -20.28
C THR A 159 19.26 17.31 -20.82
N HIS A 160 18.12 16.68 -20.53
CA HIS A 160 17.76 15.41 -21.18
C HIS A 160 17.24 15.68 -22.61
N LYS A 161 17.63 14.83 -23.55
CA LYS A 161 17.14 14.89 -24.94
C LYS A 161 16.02 13.87 -25.09
N TYR A 162 14.80 14.37 -25.15
CA TYR A 162 13.60 13.59 -25.42
C TYR A 162 13.46 13.31 -26.93
N THR A 163 13.14 12.07 -27.29
CA THR A 163 13.07 11.66 -28.71
C THR A 163 11.66 11.85 -29.28
N ASP A 164 11.52 12.53 -30.44
CA ASP A 164 10.21 12.61 -31.13
C ASP A 164 9.95 11.34 -31.96
N VAL A 165 9.24 10.40 -31.35
CA VAL A 165 8.83 9.12 -31.97
C VAL A 165 7.74 9.27 -33.05
N SER A 166 7.21 10.47 -33.30
CA SER A 166 5.99 10.67 -34.12
C SER A 166 6.03 10.04 -35.51
N MET A 167 7.20 10.05 -36.16
CA MET A 167 7.32 9.47 -37.51
C MET A 167 7.29 7.95 -37.46
N ALA A 168 8.04 7.33 -36.54
CA ALA A 168 8.10 5.88 -36.37
C ALA A 168 6.70 5.29 -36.10
N VAL A 169 5.92 5.93 -35.21
CA VAL A 169 4.52 5.54 -34.92
C VAL A 169 3.65 5.53 -36.17
N LEU A 170 3.74 6.56 -37.03
CA LEU A 170 2.92 6.66 -38.25
C LEU A 170 3.38 5.72 -39.38
N THR A 171 4.62 5.23 -39.33
CA THR A 171 5.16 4.22 -40.25
C THR A 171 5.07 2.79 -39.71
N SER A 172 4.67 2.60 -38.44
CA SER A 172 4.58 1.28 -37.82
C SER A 172 3.56 0.38 -38.53
N GLN A 173 3.91 -0.89 -38.73
CA GLN A 173 3.06 -1.86 -39.43
C GLN A 173 1.68 -1.97 -38.75
N ARG A 174 1.65 -2.03 -37.41
CA ARG A 174 0.41 -2.08 -36.60
C ARG A 174 -0.57 -0.94 -36.91
N VAL A 175 -0.09 0.28 -37.16
CA VAL A 175 -0.95 1.42 -37.54
C VAL A 175 -1.39 1.34 -39.00
N LEU A 176 -0.53 0.85 -39.90
CA LEU A 176 -0.87 0.64 -41.30
C LEU A 176 -1.93 -0.45 -41.47
N ASP A 177 -1.77 -1.60 -40.80
CA ASP A 177 -2.73 -2.71 -40.78
C ASP A 177 -4.09 -2.28 -40.22
N ALA A 178 -4.09 -1.51 -39.12
CA ALA A 178 -5.32 -1.00 -38.51
C ALA A 178 -6.07 -0.03 -39.44
N VAL A 179 -5.34 0.77 -40.22
CA VAL A 179 -5.93 1.63 -41.27
C VAL A 179 -6.49 0.79 -42.41
N GLU A 180 -5.77 -0.22 -42.89
CA GLU A 180 -6.24 -1.10 -43.97
C GLU A 180 -7.49 -1.90 -43.56
N GLN A 181 -7.48 -2.51 -42.36
CA GLN A 181 -8.65 -3.18 -41.79
C GLN A 181 -9.86 -2.25 -41.63
N ALA A 182 -9.63 -0.97 -41.34
CA ALA A 182 -10.70 0.03 -41.27
C ALA A 182 -11.30 0.35 -42.65
N VAL A 183 -10.47 0.49 -43.70
CA VAL A 183 -10.96 0.64 -45.09
C VAL A 183 -11.81 -0.55 -45.53
N LEU A 184 -11.36 -1.77 -45.22
CA LEU A 184 -12.10 -3.00 -45.57
C LEU A 184 -13.46 -3.09 -44.86
N LYS A 185 -13.59 -2.54 -43.64
CA LYS A 185 -14.84 -2.54 -42.87
C LYS A 185 -15.79 -1.39 -43.24
N GLU A 186 -15.28 -0.19 -43.50
CA GLU A 186 -16.09 1.02 -43.79
C GLU A 186 -16.47 1.19 -45.28
N LYS A 187 -16.47 0.10 -46.07
CA LYS A 187 -16.87 -0.01 -47.50
C LYS A 187 -17.07 1.33 -48.24
N HIS A 188 -15.97 1.88 -48.74
CA HIS A 188 -15.91 3.07 -49.63
C HIS A 188 -16.29 4.45 -49.08
N GLU A 189 -16.70 4.63 -47.81
CA GLU A 189 -17.01 5.99 -47.30
C GLU A 189 -15.75 6.86 -47.08
N LYS A 190 -14.61 6.26 -46.68
CA LYS A 190 -13.36 6.99 -46.39
C LYS A 190 -12.16 6.34 -47.06
N GLY A 191 -11.30 7.15 -47.69
CA GLY A 191 -10.08 6.68 -48.34
C GLY A 191 -8.89 6.49 -47.38
N VAL A 192 -7.94 5.63 -47.75
CA VAL A 192 -6.68 5.39 -46.99
C VAL A 192 -5.98 6.68 -46.57
N SER A 193 -5.94 7.69 -47.44
CA SER A 193 -5.33 9.00 -47.17
C SER A 193 -6.03 9.75 -46.03
N GLU A 194 -7.34 9.63 -45.91
CA GLU A 194 -8.13 10.26 -44.85
C GLU A 194 -7.93 9.56 -43.51
N LEU A 195 -7.94 8.23 -43.48
CA LEU A 195 -7.65 7.46 -42.27
C LEU A 195 -6.20 7.66 -41.79
N LYS A 196 -5.22 7.81 -42.70
CA LYS A 196 -3.85 8.24 -42.34
C LYS A 196 -3.80 9.67 -41.78
N LYS A 197 -4.64 10.60 -42.26
CA LYS A 197 -4.81 11.93 -41.64
C LYS A 197 -5.47 11.83 -40.25
N GLN A 198 -6.44 10.93 -40.06
CA GLN A 198 -7.07 10.65 -38.76
C GLN A 198 -6.05 10.09 -37.75
N ALA A 199 -5.24 9.10 -38.13
CA ALA A 199 -4.15 8.56 -37.30
C ALA A 199 -3.16 9.67 -36.89
N ARG A 200 -2.76 10.53 -37.82
CA ARG A 200 -1.92 11.71 -37.52
C ARG A 200 -2.60 12.69 -36.56
N LYS A 201 -3.90 12.95 -36.71
CA LYS A 201 -4.68 13.84 -35.81
C LYS A 201 -4.82 13.23 -34.41
N ILE A 202 -4.99 11.92 -34.30
CA ILE A 202 -4.98 11.18 -33.02
C ILE A 202 -3.62 11.34 -32.35
N LEU A 203 -2.52 11.06 -33.06
CA LEU A 203 -1.16 11.17 -32.52
C LEU A 203 -0.80 12.60 -32.11
N GLN A 204 -1.13 13.61 -32.92
CA GLN A 204 -0.96 15.03 -32.55
C GLN A 204 -1.85 15.46 -31.37
N GLY A 205 -2.95 14.73 -31.12
CA GLY A 205 -3.80 14.93 -29.95
C GLY A 205 -3.22 14.32 -28.68
N MET A 206 -2.55 13.18 -28.83
CA MET A 206 -2.04 12.33 -27.77
C MET A 206 -0.63 12.72 -27.29
N LYS A 207 0.29 13.01 -28.21
CA LYS A 207 1.73 13.04 -27.90
C LYS A 207 2.14 14.13 -26.90
N ALA A 208 3.15 13.79 -26.08
CA ALA A 208 3.84 14.77 -25.26
C ALA A 208 4.76 15.67 -26.12
N LEU A 209 5.11 16.84 -25.59
CA LEU A 209 5.93 17.88 -26.25
C LEU A 209 6.96 18.42 -25.25
N VAL A 210 7.74 17.52 -24.66
CA VAL A 210 8.55 17.78 -23.47
C VAL A 210 9.50 18.96 -23.67
N SER A 211 9.51 19.89 -22.70
CA SER A 211 10.30 21.11 -22.74
C SER A 211 11.08 21.30 -21.46
N ASN A 212 12.42 21.22 -21.56
CA ASN A 212 13.33 21.40 -20.43
C ASN A 212 13.22 22.80 -19.77
N TYR A 213 12.74 23.81 -20.52
CA TYR A 213 12.40 25.12 -19.96
C TYR A 213 11.15 25.05 -19.06
N LEU A 214 10.09 24.39 -19.53
CA LEU A 214 8.85 24.23 -18.75
C LEU A 214 9.08 23.35 -17.52
N ILE A 215 9.86 22.27 -17.63
CA ILE A 215 10.25 21.43 -16.48
C ILE A 215 10.95 22.29 -15.41
N ARG A 216 11.96 23.08 -15.78
CA ARG A 216 12.69 23.93 -14.81
C ARG A 216 11.81 25.05 -14.22
N PHE A 217 10.95 25.67 -15.03
CA PHE A 217 10.01 26.69 -14.56
C PHE A 217 8.99 26.10 -13.57
N THR A 218 8.38 24.97 -13.90
CA THR A 218 7.42 24.28 -13.01
C THR A 218 8.12 23.77 -11.76
N GLY A 219 9.34 23.25 -11.85
CA GLY A 219 10.13 22.83 -10.69
C GLY A 219 10.36 23.97 -9.69
N TRP A 220 10.66 25.18 -10.17
CA TRP A 220 10.73 26.40 -9.36
C TRP A 220 9.37 26.80 -8.77
N PHE A 221 8.31 26.82 -9.61
CA PHE A 221 6.96 27.21 -9.19
C PHE A 221 6.41 26.28 -8.10
N LEU A 222 6.69 24.98 -8.17
CA LEU A 222 6.19 24.00 -7.21
C LEU A 222 6.76 24.22 -5.80
N PHE A 223 7.98 24.74 -5.62
CA PHE A 223 8.43 25.17 -4.28
C PHE A 223 7.53 26.27 -3.68
N GLN A 224 7.13 27.25 -4.49
CA GLN A 224 6.29 28.37 -4.07
C GLN A 224 4.84 27.94 -3.79
N PHE A 225 4.34 26.98 -4.58
CA PHE A 225 2.98 26.47 -4.46
C PHE A 225 2.85 25.45 -3.32
N LEU A 226 3.67 24.39 -3.33
CA LEU A 226 3.61 23.32 -2.32
C LEU A 226 4.02 23.82 -0.94
N GLY A 227 5.03 24.70 -0.84
CA GLY A 227 5.43 25.31 0.43
C GLY A 227 4.42 26.29 1.05
N ARG A 228 3.25 26.49 0.44
CA ARG A 228 2.10 27.20 1.04
C ARG A 228 1.01 26.27 1.55
N ILE A 229 0.83 25.10 0.91
CA ILE A 229 -0.25 24.15 1.23
C ILE A 229 0.22 22.95 2.05
N LEU A 230 1.51 22.62 2.03
CA LEU A 230 2.13 21.49 2.73
C LEU A 230 3.21 21.97 3.70
N ASN A 231 3.29 21.31 4.86
CA ASN A 231 4.38 21.49 5.83
C ASN A 231 5.69 20.83 5.35
N THR A 232 5.61 19.57 4.91
CA THR A 232 6.78 18.80 4.44
C THR A 232 6.43 17.88 3.28
N VAL A 233 7.40 17.62 2.40
CA VAL A 233 7.33 16.56 1.37
C VAL A 233 8.51 15.63 1.61
N GLN A 234 8.24 14.48 2.22
CA GLN A 234 9.26 13.56 2.72
C GLN A 234 9.51 12.41 1.74
N VAL A 235 10.78 12.13 1.44
CA VAL A 235 11.19 11.01 0.59
C VAL A 235 12.38 10.29 1.22
N HIS A 236 12.41 8.95 1.14
CA HIS A 236 13.51 8.14 1.64
C HIS A 236 14.75 8.28 0.75
N LYS A 237 15.90 8.66 1.30
CA LYS A 237 17.11 8.94 0.50
C LYS A 237 17.65 7.70 -0.20
N SER A 238 17.75 6.56 0.49
CA SER A 238 18.29 5.33 -0.13
C SER A 238 17.40 4.79 -1.27
N GLN A 239 16.07 4.93 -1.17
CA GLN A 239 15.17 4.55 -2.27
C GLN A 239 15.50 5.37 -3.53
N MET A 240 15.68 6.69 -3.39
CA MET A 240 16.01 7.56 -4.53
C MET A 240 17.41 7.31 -5.12
N GLU A 241 18.37 6.88 -4.32
CA GLU A 241 19.67 6.43 -4.81
C GLU A 241 19.55 5.15 -5.65
N ILE A 242 18.68 4.21 -5.24
CA ILE A 242 18.36 3.02 -6.04
C ILE A 242 17.68 3.41 -7.36
N ILE A 243 16.65 4.27 -7.35
CA ILE A 243 15.97 4.71 -8.58
C ILE A 243 16.96 5.39 -9.53
N LYS A 244 17.88 6.19 -9.00
CA LYS A 244 18.94 6.82 -9.79
C LYS A 244 19.89 5.79 -10.41
N ALA A 245 20.38 4.82 -9.62
CA ALA A 245 21.25 3.75 -10.11
C ALA A 245 20.57 2.90 -11.19
N ALA A 246 19.27 2.61 -11.04
CA ALA A 246 18.48 1.95 -12.08
C ALA A 246 18.36 2.80 -13.36
N SER A 247 18.11 4.11 -13.22
CA SER A 247 18.01 5.05 -14.35
C SER A 247 19.31 5.23 -15.13
N GLU A 248 20.46 4.95 -14.53
CA GLU A 248 21.78 5.02 -15.17
C GLU A 248 22.10 3.77 -16.00
N ARG A 249 21.34 2.67 -15.86
CA ARG A 249 21.52 1.41 -16.62
C ARG A 249 21.01 1.46 -18.06
N GLY A 250 20.21 2.46 -18.44
CA GLY A 250 19.64 2.59 -19.79
C GLY A 250 18.44 1.67 -20.10
N ILE A 251 17.99 0.85 -19.14
CA ILE A 251 16.77 0.05 -19.23
C ILE A 251 15.56 0.96 -18.95
N PRO A 252 14.44 0.87 -19.71
CA PRO A 252 13.26 1.70 -19.49
C PRO A 252 12.64 1.44 -18.11
N ILE A 253 12.19 2.52 -17.45
CA ILE A 253 11.59 2.48 -16.11
C ILE A 253 10.10 2.80 -16.19
N ILE A 254 9.27 1.97 -15.56
CA ILE A 254 7.82 2.13 -15.47
C ILE A 254 7.45 2.45 -14.02
N TYR A 255 7.12 3.71 -13.75
CA TYR A 255 6.64 4.19 -12.46
C TYR A 255 5.14 3.93 -12.32
N LEU A 256 4.77 3.20 -11.26
CA LEU A 256 3.40 2.75 -10.99
C LEU A 256 2.91 3.23 -9.63
N PRO A 257 2.52 4.52 -9.50
CA PRO A 257 1.88 5.04 -8.31
C PRO A 257 0.46 4.51 -8.13
N LEU A 258 0.05 4.35 -6.87
CA LEU A 258 -1.37 4.35 -6.48
C LEU A 258 -1.93 5.78 -6.59
N HIS A 259 -3.21 5.91 -6.93
CA HIS A 259 -3.88 7.18 -7.20
C HIS A 259 -4.84 7.57 -6.07
N LYS A 260 -4.49 8.62 -5.33
CA LYS A 260 -5.31 9.22 -4.27
C LYS A 260 -5.69 10.67 -4.62
N SER A 261 -4.78 11.44 -5.23
CA SER A 261 -4.95 12.89 -5.47
C SER A 261 -4.53 13.32 -6.88
N HIS A 262 -5.09 14.44 -7.36
CA HIS A 262 -4.49 15.18 -8.49
C HIS A 262 -3.06 15.69 -8.26
N LEU A 263 -2.57 15.64 -7.02
CA LEU A 263 -1.19 15.99 -6.69
C LEU A 263 -0.18 14.85 -6.94
N ASP A 264 -0.62 13.60 -7.09
CA ASP A 264 0.24 12.40 -7.17
C ASP A 264 1.29 12.49 -8.29
N TYR A 265 0.83 12.68 -9.55
CA TYR A 265 1.71 12.76 -10.73
C TYR A 265 2.58 14.03 -10.73
N ILE A 266 2.15 15.07 -10.02
CA ILE A 266 2.97 16.29 -9.84
C ILE A 266 4.12 15.98 -8.89
N LEU A 267 3.86 15.28 -7.79
CA LEU A 267 4.89 14.90 -6.81
C LEU A 267 5.92 13.94 -7.42
N VAL A 268 5.49 12.83 -8.05
CA VAL A 268 6.42 11.84 -8.62
C VAL A 268 7.37 12.50 -9.63
N THR A 269 6.83 13.21 -10.62
CA THR A 269 7.62 13.94 -11.61
C THR A 269 8.54 15.00 -10.98
N TRP A 270 8.08 15.74 -9.98
CA TRP A 270 8.89 16.79 -9.31
C TRP A 270 10.00 16.21 -8.43
N ILE A 271 9.76 15.08 -7.76
CA ILE A 271 10.76 14.34 -6.98
C ILE A 271 11.86 13.82 -7.91
N LEU A 272 11.50 13.17 -9.02
CA LEU A 272 12.48 12.68 -10.00
C LEU A 272 13.38 13.81 -10.53
N TRP A 273 12.78 14.96 -10.87
CA TRP A 273 13.53 16.16 -11.26
C TRP A 273 14.49 16.66 -10.17
N HIS A 274 14.09 16.63 -8.90
CA HIS A 274 14.90 17.06 -7.76
C HIS A 274 16.19 16.21 -7.58
N TYR A 275 16.13 14.93 -7.95
CA TYR A 275 17.26 13.99 -7.92
C TYR A 275 18.06 13.92 -9.25
N GLU A 276 17.76 14.80 -10.21
CA GLU A 276 18.36 14.83 -11.57
C GLU A 276 18.07 13.55 -12.40
N ILE A 277 16.95 12.88 -12.10
CA ILE A 277 16.44 11.73 -12.86
C ILE A 277 15.55 12.24 -14.00
N ARG A 278 15.56 11.55 -15.14
CA ARG A 278 14.76 11.93 -16.32
C ARG A 278 13.27 11.92 -15.96
N VAL A 279 12.58 13.04 -16.24
CA VAL A 279 11.11 13.15 -16.07
C VAL A 279 10.41 12.15 -17.01
N PRO A 280 9.47 11.34 -16.52
CA PRO A 280 8.79 10.31 -17.31
C PRO A 280 7.69 10.88 -18.23
N PHE A 281 7.28 10.07 -19.20
CA PHE A 281 6.06 10.29 -19.97
C PHE A 281 4.84 9.83 -19.16
N VAL A 282 3.97 10.77 -18.78
CA VAL A 282 2.84 10.53 -17.86
C VAL A 282 1.55 10.27 -18.64
N ALA A 283 0.88 9.16 -18.39
CA ALA A 283 -0.44 8.86 -18.96
C ALA A 283 -1.52 9.75 -18.32
N ALA A 284 -2.05 10.72 -19.08
CA ALA A 284 -3.07 11.66 -18.60
C ALA A 284 -4.42 11.44 -19.30
N GLY A 285 -5.53 11.56 -18.58
CA GLY A 285 -6.87 11.52 -19.20
C GLY A 285 -7.12 12.75 -20.08
N ASP A 286 -7.66 12.57 -21.28
CA ASP A 286 -8.00 13.65 -22.24
C ASP A 286 -8.97 14.70 -21.66
N ASN A 287 -9.70 14.36 -20.59
CA ASN A 287 -10.50 15.31 -19.80
C ASN A 287 -9.67 16.41 -19.10
N LEU A 288 -8.33 16.28 -19.03
CA LEU A 288 -7.40 17.28 -18.51
C LEU A 288 -6.86 18.21 -19.61
N ARG A 289 -7.17 17.95 -20.89
CA ARG A 289 -6.65 18.69 -22.06
C ARG A 289 -7.37 20.02 -22.30
N ILE A 290 -7.42 20.86 -21.27
CA ILE A 290 -7.97 22.22 -21.34
C ILE A 290 -7.02 23.13 -22.14
N PRO A 291 -7.50 24.10 -22.93
CA PRO A 291 -6.63 25.07 -23.61
C PRO A 291 -5.62 25.74 -22.66
N LEU A 292 -4.43 26.06 -23.18
CA LEU A 292 -3.22 26.48 -22.45
C LEU A 292 -2.67 25.43 -21.47
N PHE A 293 -3.48 24.94 -20.51
CA PHE A 293 -3.04 23.99 -19.49
C PHE A 293 -2.60 22.64 -20.10
N GLY A 294 -3.33 22.13 -21.09
CA GLY A 294 -2.95 20.92 -21.82
C GLY A 294 -1.61 21.06 -22.54
N ARG A 295 -1.25 22.27 -23.01
CA ARG A 295 0.09 22.54 -23.59
C ARG A 295 1.18 22.52 -22.51
N LEU A 296 0.91 23.07 -21.34
CA LEU A 296 1.83 22.99 -20.20
C LEU A 296 2.06 21.54 -19.79
N MET A 297 0.99 20.74 -19.62
CA MET A 297 1.09 19.32 -19.27
C MET A 297 1.83 18.51 -20.35
N SER A 298 1.53 18.70 -21.64
CA SER A 298 2.33 18.10 -22.73
C SER A 298 3.81 18.50 -22.64
N GLY A 299 4.08 19.75 -22.27
CA GLY A 299 5.42 20.30 -22.04
C GLY A 299 6.17 19.70 -20.85
N LEU A 300 5.45 19.04 -19.94
CA LEU A 300 5.98 18.41 -18.73
C LEU A 300 6.07 16.87 -18.84
N GLY A 301 5.69 16.28 -19.99
CA GLY A 301 5.73 14.82 -20.19
C GLY A 301 4.36 14.15 -20.36
N ALA A 302 3.24 14.86 -20.15
CA ALA A 302 1.92 14.24 -20.23
C ALA A 302 1.52 13.89 -21.68
N TYR A 303 1.08 12.64 -21.88
CA TYR A 303 0.43 12.20 -23.12
C TYR A 303 -1.03 11.82 -22.86
N PHE A 304 -1.93 12.25 -23.75
CA PHE A 304 -3.37 12.26 -23.49
C PHE A 304 -4.09 11.01 -24.02
N ILE A 305 -4.68 10.26 -23.10
CA ILE A 305 -5.41 9.01 -23.34
C ILE A 305 -6.92 9.23 -23.14
N ARG A 306 -7.75 8.67 -24.03
CA ARG A 306 -9.21 8.68 -23.90
C ARG A 306 -9.66 7.73 -22.77
N ARG A 307 -10.57 8.18 -21.90
CA ARG A 307 -11.15 7.33 -20.83
C ARG A 307 -11.98 6.16 -21.34
N LYS A 308 -12.67 6.32 -22.47
CA LYS A 308 -13.32 5.23 -23.21
C LYS A 308 -12.51 5.00 -24.48
N LEU A 309 -11.98 3.79 -24.64
CA LEU A 309 -11.32 3.33 -25.87
C LEU A 309 -12.34 2.92 -26.95
N ASP A 310 -13.59 2.76 -26.54
CA ASP A 310 -14.72 2.34 -27.36
C ASP A 310 -15.63 3.54 -27.64
N ILE A 311 -16.10 3.63 -28.87
CA ILE A 311 -16.93 4.75 -29.36
C ILE A 311 -18.38 4.56 -28.92
N GLU A 312 -18.82 3.30 -28.96
CA GLU A 312 -20.11 2.77 -28.53
C GLU A 312 -19.82 1.44 -27.78
N VAL A 313 -20.75 0.96 -26.95
CA VAL A 313 -20.58 -0.35 -26.28
C VAL A 313 -20.42 -1.43 -27.37
N GLY A 314 -19.31 -2.17 -27.35
CA GLY A 314 -18.94 -3.16 -28.36
C GLY A 314 -18.13 -2.66 -29.56
N LYS A 315 -18.02 -1.34 -29.82
CA LYS A 315 -17.30 -0.80 -31.01
C LYS A 315 -15.91 -0.24 -30.67
N LYS A 316 -14.90 -1.10 -30.77
CA LYS A 316 -13.48 -0.79 -30.52
C LYS A 316 -12.89 0.17 -31.58
N ASP A 317 -12.38 1.35 -31.19
CA ASP A 317 -11.59 2.23 -32.08
C ASP A 317 -10.20 1.61 -32.34
N LYS A 318 -10.12 0.79 -33.39
CA LYS A 318 -8.89 0.08 -33.78
C LYS A 318 -7.74 1.03 -34.11
N ILE A 319 -7.99 2.13 -34.82
CA ILE A 319 -6.96 3.09 -35.22
C ILE A 319 -6.41 3.81 -33.99
N TYR A 320 -7.28 4.21 -33.05
CA TYR A 320 -6.82 4.82 -31.80
C TYR A 320 -5.96 3.86 -30.98
N ARG A 321 -6.42 2.61 -30.80
CA ARG A 321 -5.68 1.56 -30.08
C ARG A 321 -4.31 1.27 -30.72
N SER A 322 -4.24 1.14 -32.05
CA SER A 322 -2.97 0.89 -32.76
C SER A 322 -1.99 2.07 -32.63
N VAL A 323 -2.47 3.30 -32.68
CA VAL A 323 -1.64 4.51 -32.50
C VAL A 323 -1.14 4.64 -31.06
N LEU A 324 -1.99 4.38 -30.05
CA LEU A 324 -1.59 4.41 -28.64
C LEU A 324 -0.54 3.34 -28.33
N HIS A 325 -0.80 2.09 -28.74
CA HIS A 325 0.14 0.99 -28.52
C HIS A 325 1.49 1.29 -29.19
N SER A 326 1.48 1.73 -30.44
CA SER A 326 2.73 1.99 -31.16
C SER A 326 3.46 3.21 -30.60
N TYR A 327 2.75 4.24 -30.12
CA TYR A 327 3.37 5.37 -29.42
C TYR A 327 4.06 4.96 -28.11
N MET A 328 3.45 4.09 -27.30
CA MET A 328 4.10 3.55 -26.11
C MET A 328 5.30 2.66 -26.49
N GLU A 329 5.14 1.76 -27.45
CA GLU A 329 6.20 0.85 -27.90
C GLU A 329 7.44 1.61 -28.40
N GLU A 330 7.28 2.67 -29.21
CA GLU A 330 8.41 3.51 -29.65
C GLU A 330 9.09 4.26 -28.50
N LEU A 331 8.34 4.70 -27.48
CA LEU A 331 8.92 5.34 -26.29
C LEU A 331 9.73 4.35 -25.44
N LEU A 332 9.24 3.12 -25.28
CA LEU A 332 9.96 2.03 -24.61
C LEU A 332 11.24 1.68 -25.37
N ARG A 333 11.16 1.56 -26.71
CA ARG A 333 12.31 1.34 -27.61
C ARG A 333 13.35 2.47 -27.54
N ALA A 334 12.91 3.71 -27.28
CA ALA A 334 13.79 4.86 -27.06
C ALA A 334 14.40 4.93 -25.64
N GLY A 335 14.11 3.96 -24.76
CA GLY A 335 14.56 3.94 -23.37
C GLY A 335 13.98 5.06 -22.52
N GLU A 336 12.80 5.58 -22.90
CA GLU A 336 12.13 6.66 -22.16
C GLU A 336 11.32 6.08 -20.99
N ALA A 337 11.42 6.71 -19.81
CA ALA A 337 10.65 6.29 -18.65
C ALA A 337 9.16 6.66 -18.79
N MET A 338 8.27 5.86 -18.21
CA MET A 338 6.82 6.08 -18.21
C MET A 338 6.24 6.13 -16.81
N GLU A 339 5.14 6.85 -16.65
CA GLU A 339 4.36 6.89 -15.42
C GLU A 339 2.87 6.68 -15.74
N PHE A 340 2.23 5.71 -15.09
CA PHE A 340 0.77 5.54 -15.17
C PHE A 340 0.19 4.86 -13.93
N PHE A 341 -1.03 5.26 -13.57
CA PHE A 341 -1.76 4.72 -12.42
C PHE A 341 -2.37 3.36 -12.76
N ILE A 342 -1.87 2.28 -12.14
CA ILE A 342 -2.33 0.90 -12.41
C ILE A 342 -3.83 0.70 -12.09
N GLU A 343 -4.37 1.43 -11.12
CA GLU A 343 -5.80 1.44 -10.73
C GLU A 343 -6.72 2.12 -11.76
N GLY A 344 -6.15 2.97 -12.63
CA GLY A 344 -6.85 3.77 -13.64
C GLY A 344 -7.81 4.86 -13.12
N SER A 345 -7.97 5.03 -11.80
CA SER A 345 -8.83 6.05 -11.18
C SER A 345 -8.43 6.33 -9.73
N ARG A 346 -8.63 7.58 -9.26
CA ARG A 346 -8.45 7.95 -7.84
C ARG A 346 -9.35 7.11 -6.93
N SER A 347 -8.79 6.53 -5.87
CA SER A 347 -9.56 5.89 -4.79
C SER A 347 -10.47 6.90 -4.07
N ARG A 348 -11.71 6.48 -3.75
CA ARG A 348 -12.69 7.28 -2.99
C ARG A 348 -12.97 6.74 -1.59
N SER A 349 -12.42 5.58 -1.25
CA SER A 349 -12.55 4.93 0.07
C SER A 349 -11.21 4.83 0.82
N GLY A 350 -10.11 5.31 0.23
CA GLY A 350 -8.76 5.28 0.83
C GLY A 350 -8.04 3.94 0.65
N LYS A 351 -8.78 2.87 0.35
CA LYS A 351 -8.27 1.55 -0.05
C LYS A 351 -7.60 1.61 -1.43
N ALA A 352 -6.66 0.71 -1.68
CA ALA A 352 -6.16 0.47 -3.04
C ALA A 352 -7.23 -0.22 -3.88
N LEU A 353 -7.31 0.12 -5.16
CA LEU A 353 -8.28 -0.46 -6.10
C LEU A 353 -7.67 -1.64 -6.88
N PRO A 354 -8.49 -2.57 -7.38
CA PRO A 354 -8.03 -3.61 -8.28
C PRO A 354 -7.32 -3.03 -9.53
N PRO A 355 -6.20 -3.65 -9.96
CA PRO A 355 -5.40 -3.17 -11.08
C PRO A 355 -6.11 -3.33 -12.43
N LYS A 356 -5.79 -2.43 -13.38
CA LYS A 356 -6.33 -2.43 -14.75
C LYS A 356 -5.20 -2.64 -15.76
N GLY A 357 -5.19 -3.82 -16.35
CA GLY A 357 -4.10 -4.27 -17.23
C GLY A 357 -3.89 -3.49 -18.54
N GLY A 358 -4.78 -2.58 -18.93
CA GLY A 358 -4.81 -2.03 -20.30
C GLY A 358 -3.53 -1.33 -20.79
N LEU A 359 -2.86 -0.52 -19.96
CA LEU A 359 -1.56 0.07 -20.34
C LEU A 359 -0.39 -0.88 -20.06
N MET A 360 -0.53 -1.73 -19.04
CA MET A 360 0.49 -2.71 -18.65
C MET A 360 0.65 -3.81 -19.71
N SER A 361 -0.43 -4.19 -20.40
CA SER A 361 -0.38 -5.17 -21.48
C SER A 361 0.57 -4.73 -22.59
N VAL A 362 0.59 -3.43 -22.94
CA VAL A 362 1.49 -2.89 -23.98
C VAL A 362 2.96 -2.99 -23.58
N VAL A 363 3.27 -2.85 -22.28
CA VAL A 363 4.64 -3.06 -21.76
C VAL A 363 5.02 -4.54 -21.83
N MET A 364 4.11 -5.43 -21.43
CA MET A 364 4.30 -6.89 -21.53
C MET A 364 4.43 -7.35 -22.99
N ASP A 365 3.60 -6.84 -23.90
CA ASP A 365 3.67 -7.07 -25.35
C ASP A 365 5.04 -6.67 -25.89
N SER A 366 5.56 -5.51 -25.47
CA SER A 366 6.88 -5.00 -25.92
C SER A 366 8.04 -5.88 -25.46
N LEU A 367 7.93 -6.51 -24.28
CA LEU A 367 8.91 -7.50 -23.81
C LEU A 367 8.78 -8.82 -24.58
N ASN A 368 7.56 -9.36 -24.69
CA ASN A 368 7.30 -10.66 -25.34
C ASN A 368 7.64 -10.65 -26.83
N THR A 369 7.49 -9.51 -27.51
CA THR A 369 7.85 -9.31 -28.92
C THR A 369 9.34 -8.98 -29.13
N GLY A 370 10.13 -8.86 -28.06
CA GLY A 370 11.55 -8.53 -28.13
C GLY A 370 11.85 -7.09 -28.56
N VAL A 371 10.89 -6.17 -28.43
CA VAL A 371 11.11 -4.74 -28.70
C VAL A 371 12.00 -4.09 -27.64
N ILE A 372 11.85 -4.56 -26.39
CA ILE A 372 12.74 -4.25 -25.28
C ILE A 372 13.29 -5.55 -24.69
N GLU A 373 14.53 -5.54 -24.22
CA GLU A 373 15.14 -6.72 -23.60
C GLU A 373 14.64 -6.96 -22.16
N ASP A 374 14.29 -5.88 -21.46
CA ASP A 374 13.72 -5.83 -20.11
C ASP A 374 13.11 -4.43 -19.83
N ALA A 375 12.37 -4.30 -18.71
CA ALA A 375 11.95 -3.03 -18.12
C ALA A 375 12.01 -3.11 -16.58
N TYR A 376 12.39 -2.02 -15.92
CA TYR A 376 12.29 -1.91 -14.47
C TYR A 376 10.91 -1.43 -14.07
N ILE A 377 10.21 -2.20 -13.24
CA ILE A 377 8.94 -1.82 -12.64
C ILE A 377 9.20 -1.18 -11.27
N VAL A 378 8.65 0.02 -11.05
CA VAL A 378 8.81 0.78 -9.80
C VAL A 378 7.44 1.07 -9.19
N PRO A 379 6.98 0.24 -8.23
CA PRO A 379 5.82 0.54 -7.40
C PRO A 379 6.06 1.81 -6.57
N ILE A 380 5.09 2.73 -6.52
CA ILE A 380 5.19 3.98 -5.72
C ILE A 380 3.99 4.10 -4.78
N SER A 381 4.27 4.41 -3.53
CA SER A 381 3.28 4.73 -2.51
C SER A 381 3.31 6.21 -2.16
N ILE A 382 2.12 6.82 -2.04
CA ILE A 382 1.96 8.21 -1.60
C ILE A 382 1.02 8.24 -0.40
N SER A 383 1.46 8.91 0.66
CA SER A 383 0.78 8.98 1.95
C SER A 383 0.53 10.44 2.33
N TYR A 384 -0.71 10.76 2.66
CA TYR A 384 -1.21 12.11 2.92
C TYR A 384 -1.75 12.19 4.35
N GLU A 385 -1.45 13.26 5.08
CA GLU A 385 -2.16 13.57 6.34
C GLU A 385 -3.59 14.05 6.07
N VAL A 386 -3.78 14.99 5.13
CA VAL A 386 -5.10 15.44 4.69
C VAL A 386 -5.14 15.42 3.16
N LEU A 387 -6.19 14.82 2.60
CA LEU A 387 -6.37 14.77 1.14
C LEU A 387 -6.85 16.14 0.60
N LEU A 388 -6.21 16.60 -0.46
CA LEU A 388 -6.52 17.86 -1.15
C LEU A 388 -7.89 17.84 -1.88
N ASP A 389 -8.34 16.66 -2.32
CA ASP A 389 -9.50 16.47 -3.21
C ASP A 389 -10.80 16.21 -2.42
N GLY A 390 -11.51 17.26 -1.99
CA GLY A 390 -12.65 17.17 -1.07
C GLY A 390 -14.00 16.64 -1.62
N ASN A 391 -14.09 16.15 -2.85
CA ASN A 391 -15.37 15.75 -3.46
C ASN A 391 -15.75 14.26 -3.28
N PHE A 392 -14.90 13.44 -2.66
CA PHE A 392 -15.19 12.00 -2.55
C PHE A 392 -16.36 11.68 -1.62
N ASN A 393 -16.60 12.47 -0.56
CA ASN A 393 -17.77 12.32 0.30
C ASN A 393 -19.09 12.42 -0.50
N ASN A 394 -19.16 13.32 -1.47
CA ASN A 394 -20.32 13.44 -2.36
C ASN A 394 -20.47 12.22 -3.27
N GLU A 395 -19.36 11.71 -3.83
CA GLU A 395 -19.36 10.47 -4.61
C GLU A 395 -19.80 9.24 -3.76
N GLN A 396 -19.40 9.16 -2.48
CA GLN A 396 -19.86 8.12 -1.55
C GLN A 396 -21.33 8.29 -1.13
N MET A 397 -21.86 9.52 -1.09
CA MET A 397 -23.30 9.81 -0.95
C MET A 397 -24.10 9.56 -2.24
N GLY A 398 -23.51 8.91 -3.25
CA GLY A 398 -24.18 8.57 -4.51
C GLY A 398 -24.44 9.75 -5.45
N ILE A 399 -23.92 10.94 -5.15
CA ILE A 399 -24.04 12.09 -6.05
C ILE A 399 -23.17 11.80 -7.28
N PRO A 400 -23.74 11.81 -8.50
CA PRO A 400 -23.04 11.38 -9.70
C PRO A 400 -21.79 12.23 -9.94
N LYS A 401 -20.71 11.56 -10.34
CA LYS A 401 -19.37 12.15 -10.46
C LYS A 401 -19.35 13.34 -11.42
N VAL A 402 -19.40 14.55 -10.87
CA VAL A 402 -19.20 15.79 -11.61
C VAL A 402 -17.81 15.75 -12.25
N LYS A 403 -17.72 16.09 -13.55
CA LYS A 403 -16.44 16.20 -14.25
C LYS A 403 -15.67 17.40 -13.71
N GLU A 404 -14.88 17.18 -12.66
CA GLU A 404 -13.96 18.19 -12.13
C GLU A 404 -13.05 18.69 -13.26
N THR A 405 -13.18 19.98 -13.60
CA THR A 405 -12.19 20.64 -14.45
C THR A 405 -10.95 20.94 -13.61
N PHE A 406 -9.76 20.87 -14.19
CA PHE A 406 -8.53 21.22 -13.48
C PHE A 406 -8.59 22.64 -12.88
N TRP A 407 -9.24 23.59 -13.56
CA TRP A 407 -9.50 24.92 -13.01
C TRP A 407 -10.49 24.94 -11.83
N GLY A 408 -11.47 24.03 -11.78
CA GLY A 408 -12.33 23.86 -10.62
C GLY A 408 -11.56 23.38 -9.39
N ALA A 409 -10.74 22.33 -9.57
CA ALA A 409 -9.84 21.83 -8.53
C ALA A 409 -8.82 22.92 -8.10
N LEU A 410 -8.13 23.55 -9.06
CA LEU A 410 -7.17 24.61 -8.79
C LEU A 410 -7.81 25.83 -8.12
N LYS A 411 -9.05 26.22 -8.47
CA LYS A 411 -9.79 27.29 -7.78
C LYS A 411 -10.21 26.90 -6.36
N GLY A 412 -10.54 25.63 -6.13
CA GLY A 412 -10.70 25.06 -4.79
C GLY A 412 -9.42 25.22 -3.99
N ILE A 413 -8.30 24.71 -4.51
CA ILE A 413 -6.97 24.83 -3.89
C ILE A 413 -6.60 26.30 -3.66
N TRP A 414 -6.83 27.20 -4.62
CA TRP A 414 -6.46 28.62 -4.51
C TRP A 414 -7.30 29.38 -3.47
N ARG A 415 -8.56 28.99 -3.25
CA ARG A 415 -9.39 29.46 -2.12
C ARG A 415 -8.86 28.94 -0.77
N VAL A 416 -8.17 27.81 -0.79
CA VAL A 416 -7.72 27.03 0.37
C VAL A 416 -6.17 27.11 0.51
N ILE A 417 -5.50 28.03 -0.20
CA ILE A 417 -4.03 28.20 -0.21
C ILE A 417 -3.44 28.66 1.14
N ASN A 418 -4.31 29.09 2.06
CA ASN A 418 -3.95 29.41 3.45
C ASN A 418 -4.30 28.28 4.44
N SER A 419 -4.78 27.13 3.97
CA SER A 419 -5.06 25.96 4.82
C SER A 419 -3.89 24.98 4.79
N ASN A 420 -3.68 24.30 5.91
CA ASN A 420 -2.60 23.35 6.08
C ASN A 420 -3.10 21.94 5.76
N PHE A 421 -2.60 21.31 4.69
CA PHE A 421 -2.89 19.92 4.36
C PHE A 421 -1.89 18.94 5.02
N GLY A 422 -1.01 19.46 5.87
CA GLY A 422 -0.05 18.69 6.63
C GLY A 422 1.17 18.29 5.81
N SER A 423 1.72 17.12 6.13
CA SER A 423 2.86 16.51 5.44
C SER A 423 2.40 15.47 4.42
N VAL A 424 3.20 15.33 3.37
CA VAL A 424 3.09 14.25 2.39
C VAL A 424 4.37 13.43 2.42
N ARG A 425 4.23 12.13 2.32
CA ARG A 425 5.35 11.20 2.16
C ARG A 425 5.21 10.41 0.86
N VAL A 426 6.31 10.27 0.14
CA VAL A 426 6.39 9.45 -1.07
C VAL A 426 7.51 8.42 -0.90
N ASP A 427 7.14 7.16 -1.04
CA ASP A 427 8.05 6.02 -0.95
C ASP A 427 8.09 5.29 -2.30
N PHE A 428 9.30 5.12 -2.81
CA PHE A 428 9.57 4.39 -4.05
C PHE A 428 10.06 2.99 -3.65
N ALA A 429 9.33 1.95 -4.04
CA ALA A 429 9.79 0.58 -3.84
C ALA A 429 11.02 0.29 -4.71
N GLN A 430 11.79 -0.72 -4.31
CA GLN A 430 12.94 -1.21 -5.05
C GLN A 430 12.50 -1.64 -6.47
N PRO A 431 13.16 -1.15 -7.54
CA PRO A 431 12.84 -1.55 -8.90
C PRO A 431 13.09 -3.04 -9.09
N PHE A 432 12.19 -3.73 -9.79
CA PHE A 432 12.37 -5.13 -10.19
C PHE A 432 12.31 -5.30 -11.71
N SER A 433 13.04 -6.30 -12.19
CA SER A 433 13.06 -6.72 -13.59
C SER A 433 11.71 -7.35 -13.98
N LEU A 434 11.09 -6.81 -15.03
CA LEU A 434 9.87 -7.38 -15.60
C LEU A 434 10.16 -8.77 -16.18
N LYS A 435 11.33 -8.95 -16.81
CA LYS A 435 11.78 -10.24 -17.36
C LYS A 435 11.93 -11.32 -16.28
N GLU A 436 12.55 -10.99 -15.16
CA GLU A 436 12.65 -11.91 -14.01
C GLU A 436 11.26 -12.29 -13.48
N PHE A 437 10.37 -11.30 -13.31
CA PHE A 437 9.00 -11.55 -12.85
C PHE A 437 8.23 -12.51 -13.78
N VAL A 438 8.35 -12.34 -15.10
CA VAL A 438 7.73 -13.24 -16.08
C VAL A 438 8.30 -14.65 -15.99
N GLN A 439 9.63 -14.80 -15.88
CA GLN A 439 10.30 -16.10 -15.74
C GLN A 439 9.84 -16.86 -14.49
N VAL A 440 9.70 -16.18 -13.35
CA VAL A 440 9.20 -16.77 -12.10
C VAL A 440 7.75 -17.21 -12.25
N CYS A 441 6.88 -16.38 -12.83
CA CYS A 441 5.47 -16.71 -13.05
C CYS A 441 5.27 -17.90 -14.02
N GLN A 442 6.10 -17.99 -15.05
CA GLN A 442 6.09 -19.12 -16.00
C GLN A 442 6.59 -20.41 -15.34
N SER A 443 7.66 -20.34 -14.54
CA SER A 443 8.21 -21.48 -13.82
C SER A 443 7.22 -22.05 -12.79
N ALA A 444 6.49 -21.18 -12.09
CA ALA A 444 5.45 -21.58 -11.14
C ALA A 444 4.18 -22.15 -11.80
N SER A 445 3.99 -21.96 -13.11
CA SER A 445 2.79 -22.43 -13.83
C SER A 445 3.03 -23.72 -14.63
N GLN A 446 4.24 -24.28 -14.62
CA GLN A 446 4.51 -25.60 -15.19
C GLN A 446 4.22 -26.68 -14.12
N PRO A 447 3.32 -27.65 -14.37
CA PRO A 447 3.25 -28.82 -13.52
C PRO A 447 4.58 -29.59 -13.61
N ARG A 448 5.13 -30.00 -12.47
CA ARG A 448 6.24 -30.96 -12.44
C ARG A 448 5.77 -32.20 -13.21
N ARG A 449 6.55 -32.63 -14.20
CA ARG A 449 6.28 -33.86 -14.95
C ARG A 449 6.76 -35.07 -14.14
N ASP A 450 6.08 -35.32 -13.04
CA ASP A 450 6.17 -36.60 -12.36
C ASP A 450 5.35 -37.61 -13.18
N SER A 451 5.89 -38.83 -13.29
CA SER A 451 5.51 -39.81 -14.32
C SER A 451 4.17 -40.51 -14.06
N ASP A 452 3.40 -40.70 -15.13
CA ASP A 452 2.34 -41.71 -15.31
C ASP A 452 1.40 -42.00 -14.11
N VAL A 453 0.47 -41.09 -13.82
CA VAL A 453 -0.88 -41.46 -13.35
C VAL A 453 -1.94 -40.63 -14.07
N SER A 454 -3.02 -41.28 -14.52
CA SER A 454 -4.14 -40.64 -15.22
C SER A 454 -4.94 -39.69 -14.30
N PRO A 455 -5.43 -38.53 -14.78
CA PRO A 455 -6.20 -37.60 -13.95
C PRO A 455 -7.61 -38.13 -13.65
N PRO A 456 -8.12 -37.98 -12.42
CA PRO A 456 -9.54 -38.18 -12.13
C PRO A 456 -10.37 -37.03 -12.71
N SER A 457 -11.55 -37.35 -13.24
CA SER A 457 -12.42 -36.41 -13.94
C SER A 457 -13.20 -35.49 -13.00
N THR A 458 -12.80 -34.22 -12.91
CA THR A 458 -13.63 -33.12 -12.39
C THR A 458 -14.65 -32.65 -13.44
N PRO A 459 -15.82 -32.11 -13.04
CA PRO A 459 -16.87 -31.72 -13.97
C PRO A 459 -16.46 -30.51 -14.82
N LEU A 460 -16.60 -30.66 -16.14
CA LEU A 460 -16.28 -29.65 -17.15
C LEU A 460 -17.17 -28.40 -16.98
N VAL A 461 -16.62 -27.35 -16.38
CA VAL A 461 -17.17 -25.99 -16.51
C VAL A 461 -17.15 -25.62 -18.00
N SER A 462 -18.33 -25.36 -18.57
CA SER A 462 -18.46 -24.96 -19.96
C SER A 462 -17.59 -23.73 -20.28
N MET A 463 -16.67 -23.90 -21.22
CA MET A 463 -15.84 -22.83 -21.80
C MET A 463 -16.66 -21.64 -22.33
N GLU A 464 -17.94 -21.86 -22.63
CA GLU A 464 -18.84 -20.83 -23.16
C GLU A 464 -19.27 -19.80 -22.09
N THR A 465 -19.37 -20.20 -20.81
CA THR A 465 -19.80 -19.30 -19.72
C THR A 465 -18.68 -18.34 -19.32
N LEU A 466 -17.44 -18.84 -19.21
CA LEU A 466 -16.25 -18.00 -18.97
C LEU A 466 -16.00 -17.01 -20.11
N ARG A 467 -16.41 -17.36 -21.35
CA ARG A 467 -16.26 -16.51 -22.53
C ARG A 467 -17.09 -15.23 -22.45
N ARG A 468 -18.31 -15.27 -21.89
CA ARG A 468 -19.19 -14.08 -21.75
C ARG A 468 -18.70 -13.10 -20.68
N ILE A 469 -18.28 -13.60 -19.52
CA ILE A 469 -17.71 -12.78 -18.43
C ILE A 469 -16.43 -12.07 -18.89
N SER A 470 -15.70 -12.66 -19.84
CA SER A 470 -14.40 -12.18 -20.34
C SER A 470 -14.47 -10.94 -21.26
N GLU A 471 -15.65 -10.56 -21.79
CA GLU A 471 -15.77 -9.40 -22.69
C GLU A 471 -15.64 -8.04 -21.96
N SER A 472 -15.68 -8.04 -20.63
CA SER A 472 -15.61 -6.86 -19.78
C SER A 472 -14.19 -6.28 -19.63
N ASN A 473 -13.89 -5.27 -20.46
CA ASN A 473 -12.90 -4.19 -20.25
C ASN A 473 -11.39 -4.53 -20.15
N ALA A 474 -10.96 -5.80 -20.09
CA ALA A 474 -9.53 -6.14 -19.97
C ALA A 474 -8.80 -6.36 -21.32
N ALA A 475 -9.50 -6.77 -22.38
CA ALA A 475 -8.90 -7.13 -23.67
C ALA A 475 -8.91 -5.95 -24.67
N ILE A 476 -7.72 -5.42 -25.01
CA ILE A 476 -7.58 -4.43 -26.09
C ILE A 476 -7.79 -5.09 -27.46
N TYR A 477 -7.48 -6.38 -27.61
CA TYR A 477 -7.55 -7.13 -28.86
C TYR A 477 -8.64 -8.22 -28.81
N GLY A 478 -8.44 -9.38 -29.46
CA GLY A 478 -9.49 -10.39 -29.63
C GLY A 478 -9.06 -11.59 -30.48
N THR A 479 -8.23 -12.46 -29.91
CA THR A 479 -7.78 -13.75 -30.46
C THR A 479 -7.57 -14.75 -29.32
N SER A 480 -8.50 -15.68 -29.14
CA SER A 480 -8.96 -16.15 -27.83
C SER A 480 -8.21 -17.31 -27.14
N VAL A 481 -6.92 -17.54 -27.41
CA VAL A 481 -6.17 -18.63 -26.74
C VAL A 481 -4.83 -18.14 -26.18
N VAL A 482 -3.99 -17.50 -27.00
CA VAL A 482 -2.72 -16.90 -26.54
C VAL A 482 -2.97 -15.65 -25.66
N GLU A 483 -4.14 -15.02 -25.78
CA GLU A 483 -4.49 -13.78 -25.07
C GLU A 483 -4.78 -14.00 -23.57
N GLU A 484 -5.20 -15.20 -23.13
CA GLU A 484 -5.60 -15.41 -21.72
C GLU A 484 -4.41 -15.62 -20.77
N GLU A 485 -3.39 -16.40 -21.14
CA GLU A 485 -2.16 -16.53 -20.32
C GLU A 485 -1.49 -15.16 -20.12
N GLN A 486 -1.39 -14.38 -21.20
CA GLN A 486 -0.86 -13.02 -21.12
C GLN A 486 -1.74 -12.11 -20.24
N ARG A 487 -3.07 -12.23 -20.33
CA ARG A 487 -3.99 -11.49 -19.46
C ARG A 487 -3.81 -11.86 -17.99
N GLN A 488 -3.61 -13.14 -17.68
CA GLN A 488 -3.30 -13.62 -16.33
C GLN A 488 -1.96 -13.11 -15.83
N LEU A 489 -0.90 -13.11 -16.66
CA LEU A 489 0.40 -12.54 -16.30
C LEU A 489 0.31 -11.02 -16.04
N VAL A 490 -0.42 -10.27 -16.88
CA VAL A 490 -0.66 -8.84 -16.68
C VAL A 490 -1.49 -8.57 -15.41
N LYS A 491 -2.48 -9.42 -15.10
CA LYS A 491 -3.25 -9.37 -13.86
C LYS A 491 -2.35 -9.61 -12.64
N ARG A 492 -1.59 -10.71 -12.61
CA ARG A 492 -0.62 -11.04 -11.54
C ARG A 492 0.41 -9.93 -11.34
N LEU A 493 0.94 -9.35 -12.42
CA LEU A 493 1.86 -8.21 -12.33
C LEU A 493 1.19 -6.98 -11.70
N GLY A 494 -0.03 -6.65 -12.12
CA GLY A 494 -0.80 -5.56 -11.53
C GLY A 494 -1.08 -5.78 -10.04
N GLU A 495 -1.47 -7.00 -9.66
CA GLU A 495 -1.76 -7.37 -8.26
C GLU A 495 -0.49 -7.31 -7.40
N HIS A 496 0.64 -7.81 -7.92
CA HIS A 496 1.93 -7.72 -7.24
C HIS A 496 2.38 -6.27 -7.03
N VAL A 497 2.18 -5.38 -8.02
CA VAL A 497 2.48 -3.96 -7.92
C VAL A 497 1.60 -3.29 -6.85
N VAL A 498 0.27 -3.51 -6.89
CA VAL A 498 -0.65 -2.91 -5.91
C VAL A 498 -0.33 -3.40 -4.49
N HIS A 499 -0.16 -4.70 -4.30
CA HIS A 499 0.26 -5.30 -3.02
C HIS A 499 1.59 -4.71 -2.52
N THR A 500 2.58 -4.54 -3.41
CA THR A 500 3.88 -3.93 -3.04
C THR A 500 3.73 -2.45 -2.67
N CYS A 501 2.91 -1.68 -3.39
CA CYS A 501 2.60 -0.28 -3.03
C CYS A 501 1.92 -0.17 -1.67
N VAL A 502 0.94 -1.04 -1.37
CA VAL A 502 0.22 -1.10 -0.09
C VAL A 502 1.18 -1.45 1.05
N ARG A 503 2.02 -2.48 0.88
CA ARG A 503 3.06 -2.82 1.87
C ARG A 503 4.04 -1.68 2.10
N THR A 504 4.35 -0.91 1.06
CA THR A 504 5.27 0.24 1.11
C THR A 504 4.62 1.51 1.68
N THR A 505 3.28 1.58 1.78
CA THR A 505 2.58 2.73 2.38
C THR A 505 3.00 2.95 3.83
N ALA A 506 3.38 4.18 4.15
CA ALA A 506 3.59 4.64 5.51
C ALA A 506 2.33 5.32 6.07
N PHE A 507 1.96 5.02 7.32
CA PHE A 507 0.72 5.55 7.90
C PHE A 507 0.93 6.90 8.57
N MET A 508 0.18 7.91 8.14
CA MET A 508 0.26 9.25 8.71
C MET A 508 -0.53 9.33 10.03
N CYS A 509 -0.28 10.36 10.84
CA CYS A 509 -0.87 10.45 12.17
C CYS A 509 -2.41 10.51 12.16
N THR A 510 -2.99 11.16 11.16
CA THR A 510 -4.43 11.21 10.91
C THR A 510 -5.01 9.85 10.52
N ASN A 511 -4.27 8.99 9.83
CA ASN A 511 -4.70 7.62 9.50
C ASN A 511 -4.83 6.77 10.78
N LEU A 512 -3.78 6.76 11.60
CA LEU A 512 -3.73 6.01 12.85
C LEU A 512 -4.79 6.49 13.85
N LEU A 513 -4.95 7.81 14.00
CA LEU A 513 -5.97 8.40 14.88
C LEU A 513 -7.39 8.09 14.40
N SER A 514 -7.68 8.26 13.11
CA SER A 514 -8.99 7.90 12.55
C SER A 514 -9.29 6.41 12.69
N PHE A 515 -8.28 5.54 12.56
CA PHE A 515 -8.42 4.10 12.76
C PHE A 515 -8.80 3.75 14.21
N LEU A 516 -8.08 4.25 15.23
CA LEU A 516 -8.43 4.01 16.64
C LEU A 516 -9.83 4.52 17.02
N LEU A 517 -10.19 5.70 16.52
CA LEU A 517 -11.50 6.29 16.79
C LEU A 517 -12.65 5.47 16.19
N LEU A 518 -12.45 4.82 15.04
CA LEU A 518 -13.49 4.01 14.39
C LEU A 518 -13.52 2.54 14.87
N THR A 519 -12.40 1.96 15.33
CA THR A 519 -12.33 0.56 15.80
C THR A 519 -12.56 0.41 17.31
N LYS A 520 -11.85 1.18 18.14
CA LYS A 520 -11.93 1.07 19.61
C LYS A 520 -12.83 2.14 20.24
N TYR A 521 -12.79 3.37 19.75
CA TYR A 521 -13.31 4.55 20.45
C TYR A 521 -14.50 5.28 19.80
N ARG A 522 -15.42 4.54 19.16
CA ARG A 522 -16.65 5.07 18.53
C ARG A 522 -17.53 5.87 19.51
N LYS A 523 -17.54 5.50 20.80
CA LYS A 523 -18.30 6.17 21.87
C LYS A 523 -17.54 7.31 22.56
N GLY A 524 -16.33 7.62 22.10
CA GLY A 524 -15.42 8.60 22.69
C GLY A 524 -14.41 8.01 23.68
N VAL A 525 -13.37 8.79 23.99
CA VAL A 525 -12.20 8.38 24.80
C VAL A 525 -11.57 9.57 25.51
N ASP A 526 -10.99 9.39 26.68
CA ASP A 526 -10.18 10.41 27.35
C ASP A 526 -8.80 10.56 26.69
N LEU A 527 -8.17 11.73 26.84
CA LEU A 527 -6.91 12.04 26.17
C LEU A 527 -5.72 11.19 26.63
N GLU A 528 -5.70 10.68 27.87
CA GLU A 528 -4.56 9.90 28.39
C GLU A 528 -4.63 8.43 27.98
N THR A 529 -5.80 7.81 28.01
CA THR A 529 -6.00 6.49 27.40
C THR A 529 -5.73 6.53 25.90
N LEU A 530 -6.19 7.57 25.19
CA LEU A 530 -5.93 7.72 23.75
C LEU A 530 -4.43 7.83 23.42
N LYS A 531 -3.62 8.50 24.26
CA LYS A 531 -2.15 8.53 24.08
C LYS A 531 -1.54 7.14 24.20
N THR A 532 -1.90 6.42 25.27
CA THR A 532 -1.40 5.07 25.57
C THR A 532 -1.72 4.09 24.44
N ASP A 533 -2.94 4.15 23.93
CA ASP A 533 -3.40 3.32 22.82
C ASP A 533 -2.80 3.71 21.45
N TYR A 534 -2.49 5.00 21.27
CA TYR A 534 -1.80 5.48 20.07
C TYR A 534 -0.32 5.09 20.06
N GLU A 535 0.32 5.05 21.24
CA GLU A 535 1.64 4.44 21.46
C GLU A 535 1.61 2.95 21.09
N TRP A 536 0.70 2.17 21.69
CA TRP A 536 0.51 0.76 21.37
C TRP A 536 0.27 0.49 19.87
N LEU A 537 -0.60 1.27 19.21
CA LEU A 537 -0.87 1.08 17.78
C LEU A 537 0.38 1.34 16.91
N ILE A 538 1.21 2.32 17.26
CA ILE A 538 2.48 2.54 16.55
C ILE A 538 3.40 1.32 16.71
N GLU A 539 3.49 0.77 17.92
CA GLU A 539 4.30 -0.43 18.19
C GLU A 539 3.81 -1.65 17.40
N GLU A 540 2.50 -1.95 17.41
CA GLU A 540 1.91 -3.06 16.64
C GLU A 540 2.13 -2.95 15.12
N VAL A 541 2.11 -1.72 14.58
CA VAL A 541 2.41 -1.42 13.17
C VAL A 541 3.90 -1.64 12.86
N MET A 542 4.78 -1.20 13.75
CA MET A 542 6.24 -1.34 13.60
C MET A 542 6.71 -2.80 13.76
N VAL A 543 6.11 -3.56 14.68
CA VAL A 543 6.35 -5.02 14.86
C VAL A 543 6.03 -5.78 13.57
N ARG A 544 4.96 -5.40 12.87
CA ARG A 544 4.59 -5.93 11.54
C ARG A 544 5.47 -5.44 10.39
N LYS A 545 6.59 -4.78 10.68
CA LYS A 545 7.55 -4.22 9.72
C LYS A 545 6.88 -3.26 8.73
N ARG A 546 5.87 -2.52 9.20
CA ARG A 546 5.25 -1.40 8.48
C ARG A 546 5.77 -0.10 9.08
N ASP A 547 5.56 1.00 8.37
CA ASP A 547 6.17 2.29 8.74
C ASP A 547 5.11 3.37 9.00
N VAL A 548 5.48 4.35 9.83
CA VAL A 548 4.61 5.44 10.28
C VAL A 548 5.22 6.80 9.97
N GLY A 549 4.42 7.82 9.69
CA GLY A 549 4.92 9.18 9.41
C GLY A 549 5.81 9.70 10.54
N PHE A 550 5.30 9.68 11.76
CA PHE A 550 6.01 10.06 12.98
C PHE A 550 6.37 8.82 13.80
N SER A 551 7.65 8.47 13.84
CA SER A 551 8.18 7.31 14.56
C SER A 551 8.76 7.62 15.95
N SER A 552 8.54 8.84 16.47
CA SER A 552 9.14 9.31 17.72
C SER A 552 8.12 9.25 18.86
N THR A 553 8.21 8.23 19.70
CA THR A 553 7.31 8.04 20.86
C THR A 553 7.40 9.18 21.88
N SER A 554 8.59 9.76 22.07
CA SER A 554 8.87 10.81 23.06
C SER A 554 8.09 12.14 22.94
N LYS A 555 7.19 12.27 21.95
CA LYS A 555 6.41 13.49 21.65
C LYS A 555 4.98 13.20 21.19
N ILE A 556 4.38 12.09 21.61
CA ILE A 556 3.07 11.68 21.08
C ILE A 556 1.92 12.66 21.42
N SER A 557 2.01 13.40 22.52
CA SER A 557 1.06 14.52 22.77
C SER A 557 1.13 15.59 21.67
N ASP A 558 2.33 16.01 21.26
CA ASP A 558 2.51 17.00 20.17
C ASP A 558 1.92 16.46 18.86
N VAL A 559 2.12 15.16 18.57
CA VAL A 559 1.62 14.49 17.35
C VAL A 559 0.09 14.33 17.35
N LEU A 560 -0.51 14.04 18.50
CA LEU A 560 -1.97 13.92 18.65
C LEU A 560 -2.66 15.28 18.57
N ASP A 561 -2.18 16.31 19.26
CA ASP A 561 -2.74 17.66 19.14
C ASP A 561 -2.61 18.19 17.70
N TYR A 562 -1.50 17.88 17.01
CA TYR A 562 -1.34 18.14 15.58
C TYR A 562 -2.35 17.38 14.71
N ALA A 563 -2.50 16.07 14.89
CA ALA A 563 -3.45 15.24 14.13
C ALA A 563 -4.92 15.68 14.35
N LEU A 564 -5.29 16.01 15.60
CA LEU A 564 -6.59 16.57 15.95
C LEU A 564 -6.82 17.94 15.28
N SER A 565 -5.79 18.79 15.19
CA SER A 565 -5.90 20.07 14.49
C SER A 565 -6.13 19.92 12.98
N LEU A 566 -5.58 18.87 12.36
CA LEU A 566 -5.75 18.57 10.94
C LEU A 566 -7.11 17.92 10.60
N LEU A 567 -7.61 17.03 11.46
CA LEU A 567 -8.95 16.46 11.30
C LEU A 567 -10.06 17.50 11.55
N GLY A 568 -9.80 18.45 12.46
CA GLY A 568 -10.68 19.58 12.74
C GLY A 568 -11.98 19.21 13.49
N SER A 569 -12.67 20.24 13.96
CA SER A 569 -13.86 20.12 14.83
C SER A 569 -15.06 19.42 14.18
N ASN A 570 -15.10 19.34 12.85
CA ASN A 570 -16.20 18.71 12.11
C ASN A 570 -16.10 17.19 12.15
N LEU A 571 -14.88 16.63 12.07
CA LEU A 571 -14.65 15.20 12.11
C LEU A 571 -14.46 14.69 13.55
N VAL A 572 -13.85 15.51 14.41
CA VAL A 572 -13.50 15.11 15.78
C VAL A 572 -13.86 16.23 16.76
N GLN A 573 -14.75 15.93 17.70
CA GLN A 573 -15.18 16.86 18.75
C GLN A 573 -14.36 16.65 20.03
N LYS A 574 -13.75 17.73 20.52
CA LYS A 574 -13.08 17.78 21.83
C LYS A 574 -14.04 18.40 22.85
N ARG A 575 -14.40 17.65 23.89
CA ARG A 575 -15.26 18.10 25.00
C ARG A 575 -14.46 18.04 26.29
N THR A 576 -14.60 19.05 27.14
CA THR A 576 -13.95 19.06 28.46
C THR A 576 -15.02 19.03 29.54
N THR A 577 -15.03 17.97 30.34
CA THR A 577 -15.97 17.78 31.44
C THR A 577 -15.17 17.54 32.72
N GLU A 578 -15.43 18.33 33.76
CA GLU A 578 -14.75 18.20 35.07
C GLU A 578 -13.20 18.25 35.00
N GLY A 579 -12.66 18.90 33.97
CA GLY A 579 -11.20 18.99 33.71
C GLY A 579 -10.64 17.85 32.86
N VAL A 580 -11.39 16.76 32.66
CA VAL A 580 -11.02 15.67 31.74
C VAL A 580 -11.36 16.07 30.31
N VAL A 581 -10.39 15.91 29.41
CA VAL A 581 -10.57 16.09 27.97
C VAL A 581 -11.01 14.76 27.35
N THR A 582 -12.21 14.73 26.78
CA THR A 582 -12.75 13.59 26.04
C THR A 582 -12.89 13.93 24.56
N ILE A 583 -12.50 12.99 23.70
CA ILE A 583 -12.48 13.10 22.25
C ILE A 583 -13.56 12.18 21.67
N TYR A 584 -14.37 12.69 20.75
CA TYR A 584 -15.47 11.96 20.11
C TYR A 584 -15.36 12.04 18.58
N PRO A 585 -15.41 10.92 17.84
CA PRO A 585 -15.53 10.96 16.38
C PRO A 585 -16.95 11.38 15.95
N ASN A 586 -17.05 12.07 14.82
CA ASN A 586 -18.33 12.32 14.16
C ASN A 586 -18.71 11.10 13.28
N LEU A 587 -19.73 10.36 13.70
CA LEU A 587 -20.22 9.16 13.02
C LEU A 587 -21.40 9.42 12.06
N GLN A 588 -21.73 10.69 11.81
CA GLN A 588 -22.84 11.08 10.94
C GLN A 588 -22.42 11.11 9.46
N LEU A 589 -23.38 10.88 8.57
CA LEU A 589 -23.20 11.08 7.15
C LEU A 589 -23.24 12.59 6.82
N PRO A 590 -22.37 13.11 5.93
CA PRO A 590 -21.34 12.39 5.16
C PRO A 590 -19.96 12.36 5.83
N ASP A 591 -19.77 13.00 6.99
CA ASP A 591 -18.46 13.25 7.61
C ASP A 591 -17.70 11.96 7.95
N ILE A 592 -18.40 10.90 8.36
CA ILE A 592 -17.78 9.60 8.66
C ILE A 592 -17.02 9.01 7.46
N PHE A 593 -17.39 9.31 6.22
CA PHE A 593 -16.66 8.84 5.03
C PHE A 593 -15.23 9.42 4.97
N GLN A 594 -15.00 10.63 5.49
CA GLN A 594 -13.67 11.23 5.57
C GLN A 594 -12.80 10.56 6.65
N LEU A 595 -13.40 10.16 7.78
CA LEU A 595 -12.72 9.36 8.81
C LEU A 595 -12.43 7.93 8.33
N SER A 596 -13.40 7.29 7.67
CA SER A 596 -13.24 5.95 7.07
C SER A 596 -12.15 5.96 6.01
N TYR A 597 -12.11 6.95 5.11
CA TYR A 597 -11.03 7.12 4.12
C TYR A 597 -9.64 7.13 4.77
N ASN A 598 -9.48 7.82 5.90
CA ASN A 598 -8.22 7.87 6.63
C ASN A 598 -7.90 6.55 7.33
N SER A 599 -8.91 5.91 7.94
CA SER A 599 -8.80 4.64 8.66
C SER A 599 -8.45 3.45 7.74
N ASN A 600 -9.11 3.36 6.57
CA ASN A 600 -9.07 2.20 5.68
C ASN A 600 -7.68 1.84 5.15
N GLN A 601 -6.72 2.77 5.19
CA GLN A 601 -5.32 2.49 4.85
C GLN A 601 -4.67 1.57 5.90
N VAL A 602 -4.95 1.78 7.18
CA VAL A 602 -4.37 1.04 8.33
C VAL A 602 -4.93 -0.39 8.40
N ILE A 603 -6.15 -0.63 7.89
CA ILE A 603 -6.76 -1.97 7.81
C ILE A 603 -5.83 -2.98 7.10
N SER A 604 -5.06 -2.53 6.10
CA SER A 604 -4.05 -3.35 5.40
C SER A 604 -2.91 -3.89 6.26
N VAL A 605 -2.83 -3.54 7.55
CA VAL A 605 -1.85 -4.05 8.52
C VAL A 605 -2.37 -5.29 9.26
N PHE A 606 -3.68 -5.33 9.52
CA PHE A 606 -4.33 -6.29 10.43
C PHE A 606 -5.41 -7.14 9.73
N TYR A 607 -5.48 -7.05 8.39
CA TYR A 607 -6.54 -7.62 7.59
C TYR A 607 -6.63 -9.15 7.74
N LEU A 608 -5.50 -9.85 7.67
CA LEU A 608 -5.47 -11.31 7.71
C LEU A 608 -5.75 -11.86 9.11
N GLU A 609 -5.25 -11.19 10.16
CA GLU A 609 -5.62 -11.49 11.54
C GLU A 609 -7.12 -11.26 11.78
N SER A 610 -7.68 -10.19 11.22
CA SER A 610 -9.11 -9.90 11.29
C SER A 610 -9.95 -10.98 10.59
N ILE A 611 -9.54 -11.46 9.42
CA ILE A 611 -10.21 -12.57 8.71
C ILE A 611 -10.22 -13.83 9.58
N LEU A 612 -9.06 -14.25 10.10
CA LEU A 612 -8.93 -15.46 10.91
C LEU A 612 -9.68 -15.37 12.24
N VAL A 613 -9.64 -14.22 12.92
CA VAL A 613 -10.41 -13.99 14.15
C VAL A 613 -11.92 -14.06 13.88
N ASN A 614 -12.40 -13.50 12.77
CA ASN A 614 -13.81 -13.61 12.39
C ASN A 614 -14.20 -15.05 12.03
N ALA A 615 -13.37 -15.80 11.30
CA ALA A 615 -13.59 -17.23 11.04
C ALA A 615 -13.70 -18.04 12.35
N VAL A 616 -12.82 -17.78 13.33
CA VAL A 616 -12.87 -18.41 14.65
C VAL A 616 -14.13 -18.03 15.44
N ILE A 617 -14.54 -16.77 15.41
CA ILE A 617 -15.77 -16.30 16.09
C ILE A 617 -17.01 -17.03 15.54
N PHE A 618 -17.12 -17.11 14.21
CA PHE A 618 -18.19 -17.83 13.51
C PHE A 618 -18.23 -19.31 13.89
N LEU A 619 -17.10 -20.02 13.78
CA LEU A 619 -17.03 -21.46 14.07
C LEU A 619 -17.18 -21.80 15.57
N SER A 620 -16.96 -20.83 16.45
CA SER A 620 -17.10 -21.02 17.91
C SER A 620 -18.46 -20.59 18.46
N ASP A 621 -19.39 -20.09 17.62
CA ASP A 621 -20.65 -19.45 18.01
C ASP A 621 -20.48 -18.36 19.12
N LEU A 622 -19.37 -17.62 19.07
CA LEU A 622 -19.01 -16.67 20.13
C LEU A 622 -19.73 -15.34 19.99
N SER A 623 -20.85 -15.16 20.69
CA SER A 623 -21.46 -13.84 20.89
C SER A 623 -20.54 -12.93 21.71
N LEU A 624 -19.93 -11.94 21.05
CA LEU A 624 -18.95 -11.02 21.66
C LEU A 624 -19.53 -10.20 22.82
N ILE A 625 -20.85 -10.05 22.86
CA ILE A 625 -21.61 -9.33 23.88
C ILE A 625 -21.51 -10.03 25.26
N ASN A 626 -21.29 -11.35 25.28
CA ASN A 626 -21.30 -12.19 26.51
C ASN A 626 -19.93 -12.83 26.83
N LEU A 627 -18.83 -12.37 26.23
CA LEU A 627 -17.48 -12.93 26.45
C LEU A 627 -17.06 -13.02 27.92
N SER A 628 -17.52 -12.10 28.77
CA SER A 628 -17.18 -12.05 30.20
C SER A 628 -18.00 -12.98 31.11
N SER A 629 -19.01 -13.69 30.57
CA SER A 629 -19.86 -14.64 31.32
C SER A 629 -19.72 -16.11 30.92
N LEU A 630 -18.91 -16.41 29.89
CA LEU A 630 -18.63 -17.76 29.41
C LEU A 630 -17.52 -18.44 30.24
N ASN A 631 -17.69 -19.72 30.59
CA ASN A 631 -16.61 -20.52 31.17
C ASN A 631 -15.78 -21.16 30.04
N SER A 632 -14.51 -21.49 30.29
CA SER A 632 -13.66 -22.15 29.29
C SER A 632 -14.10 -23.56 28.88
N GLY A 633 -15.05 -24.17 29.59
CA GLY A 633 -15.70 -25.41 29.18
C GLY A 633 -16.73 -25.23 28.06
N ASP A 634 -17.30 -24.03 27.94
CA ASP A 634 -18.40 -23.71 27.03
C ASP A 634 -17.92 -23.27 25.64
N VAL A 635 -16.60 -23.06 25.47
CA VAL A 635 -15.99 -22.70 24.18
C VAL A 635 -15.72 -23.96 23.37
N SER A 636 -16.42 -24.07 22.23
CA SER A 636 -16.22 -25.10 21.21
C SER A 636 -14.75 -25.22 20.80
N LEU A 637 -14.32 -26.46 20.59
CA LEU A 637 -13.04 -26.77 19.94
C LEU A 637 -13.25 -26.64 18.43
N VAL A 638 -12.35 -25.93 17.76
CA VAL A 638 -12.44 -25.69 16.31
C VAL A 638 -11.22 -26.28 15.60
N SER A 639 -11.43 -27.00 14.50
CA SER A 639 -10.34 -27.58 13.71
C SER A 639 -9.53 -26.51 12.98
N ARG A 640 -8.24 -26.79 12.72
CA ARG A 640 -7.38 -25.94 11.90
C ARG A 640 -7.95 -25.72 10.51
N ASP A 641 -8.43 -26.80 9.90
CA ASP A 641 -8.77 -26.81 8.49
C ASP A 641 -10.11 -26.10 8.25
N ASP A 642 -11.09 -26.24 9.16
CA ASP A 642 -12.33 -25.46 9.16
C ASP A 642 -12.07 -23.94 9.21
N ILE A 643 -11.14 -23.50 10.08
CA ILE A 643 -10.77 -22.08 10.22
C ILE A 643 -10.16 -21.56 8.92
N LEU A 644 -9.30 -22.36 8.28
CA LEU A 644 -8.68 -21.98 7.02
C LEU A 644 -9.71 -21.95 5.88
N GLU A 645 -10.63 -22.91 5.79
CA GLU A 645 -11.69 -22.92 4.78
C GLU A 645 -12.59 -21.67 4.91
N VAL A 646 -13.09 -21.37 6.11
CA VAL A 646 -13.91 -20.16 6.34
C VAL A 646 -13.10 -18.88 6.08
N ALA A 647 -11.82 -18.84 6.46
CA ALA A 647 -10.96 -17.70 6.17
C ALA A 647 -10.74 -17.48 4.66
N GLU A 648 -10.65 -18.55 3.86
CA GLU A 648 -10.59 -18.47 2.40
C GLU A 648 -11.91 -18.01 1.79
N GLN A 649 -13.05 -18.51 2.26
CA GLN A 649 -14.37 -18.02 1.86
C GLN A 649 -14.54 -16.52 2.14
N LEU A 650 -14.09 -16.03 3.30
CA LEU A 650 -14.10 -14.61 3.65
C LEU A 650 -13.11 -13.78 2.81
N CYS A 651 -11.94 -14.33 2.46
CA CYS A 651 -11.01 -13.68 1.53
C CYS A 651 -11.59 -13.58 0.12
N ASP A 652 -12.27 -14.61 -0.38
CA ASP A 652 -12.89 -14.57 -1.70
C ASP A 652 -14.08 -13.60 -1.77
N LEU A 653 -14.86 -13.52 -0.67
CA LEU A 653 -15.92 -12.54 -0.50
C LEU A 653 -15.39 -11.10 -0.51
N LEU A 654 -14.26 -10.81 0.13
CA LEU A 654 -13.70 -9.46 0.28
C LEU A 654 -12.62 -9.06 -0.75
N LYS A 655 -12.34 -9.89 -1.76
CA LYS A 655 -11.24 -9.67 -2.74
C LYS A 655 -11.32 -8.40 -3.59
N TYR A 656 -12.50 -7.79 -3.71
CA TYR A 656 -12.64 -6.48 -4.38
C TYR A 656 -12.36 -5.29 -3.45
N GLU A 657 -12.24 -5.53 -2.14
CA GLU A 657 -11.82 -4.56 -1.12
C GLU A 657 -10.33 -4.60 -0.83
N PHE A 658 -9.76 -5.81 -0.77
CA PHE A 658 -8.37 -6.05 -0.35
C PHE A 658 -7.70 -7.12 -1.21
N ILE A 659 -6.40 -6.96 -1.45
CA ILE A 659 -5.56 -7.99 -2.07
C ILE A 659 -4.82 -8.70 -0.91
N PRO A 660 -5.17 -9.96 -0.56
CA PRO A 660 -4.68 -10.61 0.66
C PRO A 660 -3.17 -10.91 0.63
N THR A 661 -2.64 -11.33 -0.52
CA THR A 661 -1.24 -11.77 -0.65
C THR A 661 -0.58 -11.22 -1.92
N SER A 662 0.73 -11.40 -2.02
CA SER A 662 1.42 -11.30 -3.32
C SER A 662 0.99 -12.48 -4.20
N PRO A 663 0.66 -12.31 -5.49
CA PRO A 663 0.30 -13.40 -6.39
C PRO A 663 1.47 -14.35 -6.75
N LEU A 664 2.61 -14.19 -6.07
CA LEU A 664 3.76 -15.11 -6.08
C LEU A 664 3.75 -16.07 -4.88
N MET A 665 2.80 -15.94 -3.95
CA MET A 665 2.64 -16.74 -2.72
C MET A 665 1.24 -17.37 -2.69
N LYS A 666 1.10 -18.56 -2.10
CA LYS A 666 -0.22 -19.17 -1.90
C LYS A 666 -0.99 -18.49 -0.77
N LEU A 667 -2.31 -18.48 -0.85
CA LEU A 667 -3.17 -17.92 0.20
C LEU A 667 -3.12 -18.80 1.47
N GLU A 668 -3.29 -20.11 1.32
CA GLU A 668 -3.17 -21.14 2.36
C GLU A 668 -1.93 -20.94 3.26
N GLU A 669 -0.75 -20.78 2.64
CA GLU A 669 0.55 -20.62 3.33
C GLU A 669 0.56 -19.33 4.18
N VAL A 670 0.04 -18.23 3.63
CA VAL A 670 -0.02 -16.93 4.33
C VAL A 670 -1.07 -16.94 5.45
N LEU A 671 -2.22 -17.59 5.26
CA LEU A 671 -3.21 -17.78 6.32
C LEU A 671 -2.67 -18.67 7.43
N ALA A 672 -1.98 -19.76 7.11
CA ALA A 672 -1.34 -20.65 8.08
C ALA A 672 -0.25 -19.93 8.91
N ASP A 673 0.61 -19.12 8.28
CA ASP A 673 1.60 -18.28 8.96
C ASP A 673 0.94 -17.21 9.86
N THR A 674 -0.21 -16.66 9.45
CA THR A 674 -0.94 -15.67 10.25
C THR A 674 -1.66 -16.33 11.42
N MET A 675 -2.16 -17.56 11.26
CA MET A 675 -2.76 -18.35 12.34
C MET A 675 -1.73 -18.69 13.42
N ASP A 676 -0.52 -19.07 13.03
CA ASP A 676 0.58 -19.33 13.96
C ASP A 676 1.02 -18.03 14.70
N GLN A 677 0.84 -16.85 14.10
CA GLN A 677 0.99 -15.56 14.79
C GLN A 677 -0.13 -15.33 15.84
N LEU A 678 -1.39 -15.69 15.56
CA LEU A 678 -2.49 -15.59 16.54
C LEU A 678 -2.27 -16.51 17.76
N VAL A 679 -1.67 -17.68 17.56
CA VAL A 679 -1.21 -18.57 18.65
C VAL A 679 -0.06 -17.91 19.42
N THR A 680 0.90 -17.30 18.73
CA THR A 680 2.03 -16.57 19.35
C THR A 680 1.57 -15.34 20.14
N MET A 681 0.49 -14.69 19.73
CA MET A 681 -0.19 -13.60 20.45
C MET A 681 -1.06 -14.08 21.63
N GLU A 682 -1.06 -15.40 21.90
CA GLU A 682 -1.89 -16.06 22.92
C GLU A 682 -3.41 -15.85 22.75
N ILE A 683 -3.89 -15.51 21.56
CA ILE A 683 -5.34 -15.39 21.28
C ILE A 683 -5.96 -16.79 21.15
N LEU A 684 -5.23 -17.69 20.49
CA LEU A 684 -5.57 -19.10 20.35
C LEU A 684 -4.65 -19.96 21.22
N SER A 685 -5.20 -21.01 21.85
CA SER A 685 -4.45 -22.13 22.42
C SER A 685 -4.63 -23.39 21.58
N VAL A 686 -3.57 -24.17 21.43
CA VAL A 686 -3.62 -25.52 20.85
C VAL A 686 -4.12 -26.48 21.92
N HIS A 687 -5.11 -27.30 21.60
CA HIS A 687 -5.60 -28.34 22.49
C HIS A 687 -4.94 -29.68 22.13
N GLU A 688 -3.97 -30.11 22.94
CA GLU A 688 -3.35 -31.43 22.81
C GLU A 688 -4.31 -32.51 23.38
N ASN A 689 -4.62 -33.53 22.59
CA ASN A 689 -5.45 -34.65 23.06
C ASN A 689 -4.63 -35.55 24.00
N GLU A 690 -4.95 -35.57 25.29
CA GLU A 690 -4.22 -36.27 26.36
C GLU A 690 -4.10 -37.80 26.19
N GLN A 691 -4.70 -38.41 25.17
CA GLN A 691 -4.77 -39.88 25.05
C GLN A 691 -3.53 -40.55 24.45
N PHE A 692 -2.60 -39.82 23.82
CA PHE A 692 -1.32 -40.39 23.36
C PHE A 692 -0.18 -39.36 23.30
N CYS A 693 0.73 -39.38 24.29
CA CYS A 693 2.18 -39.51 24.04
C CYS A 693 3.03 -39.45 25.34
N PRO A 694 4.09 -40.27 25.45
CA PRO A 694 5.16 -40.02 26.42
C PRO A 694 6.04 -38.86 25.93
N SER A 695 6.05 -37.77 26.69
CA SER A 695 7.04 -36.68 26.71
C SER A 695 7.94 -36.48 25.47
N TYR A 696 7.57 -35.61 24.52
CA TYR A 696 8.45 -34.64 23.85
C TYR A 696 7.60 -33.63 23.06
N ASN A 697 8.04 -32.37 22.98
CA ASN A 697 7.21 -31.24 22.53
C ASN A 697 7.02 -31.23 20.99
N THR A 698 5.89 -31.75 20.50
CA THR A 698 5.59 -31.97 19.07
C THR A 698 5.56 -30.66 18.26
N TYR A 699 5.13 -29.56 18.89
CA TYR A 699 5.12 -28.22 18.31
C TYR A 699 6.51 -27.77 17.83
N ASP A 700 7.54 -27.91 18.68
CA ASP A 700 8.90 -27.50 18.35
C ASP A 700 9.48 -28.35 17.20
N ARG A 701 9.09 -29.63 17.10
CA ARG A 701 9.48 -30.52 15.99
C ARG A 701 8.85 -30.10 14.67
N ASN A 702 7.58 -29.71 14.66
CA ASN A 702 6.89 -29.30 13.42
C ASN A 702 7.25 -27.86 12.99
N TRP A 703 7.53 -26.97 13.95
CA TRP A 703 8.16 -25.68 13.69
C TRP A 703 9.58 -25.84 13.13
N ALA A 704 10.40 -26.71 13.74
CA ALA A 704 11.74 -27.02 13.26
C ALA A 704 11.73 -27.73 11.89
N LYS A 705 10.80 -28.68 11.62
CA LYS A 705 10.64 -29.29 10.29
C LYS A 705 10.33 -28.22 9.24
N ARG A 706 9.37 -27.31 9.48
CA ARG A 706 9.04 -26.20 8.55
C ARG A 706 10.21 -25.24 8.33
N ILE A 707 10.93 -24.85 9.39
CA ILE A 707 12.16 -24.04 9.27
C ILE A 707 13.24 -24.82 8.50
N SER A 708 13.42 -26.12 8.73
CA SER A 708 14.41 -26.93 8.03
C SER A 708 14.09 -27.04 6.53
N ALA A 709 12.83 -27.26 6.16
CA ALA A 709 12.39 -27.28 4.76
C ALA A 709 12.55 -25.90 4.07
N SER A 710 12.51 -24.81 4.84
CA SER A 710 12.82 -23.46 4.38
C SER A 710 14.34 -23.17 4.25
N LEU A 711 15.21 -24.04 4.78
CA LEU A 711 16.66 -23.84 4.86
C LEU A 711 17.49 -24.92 4.16
N SER A 712 16.91 -26.09 3.87
CA SER A 712 17.59 -27.19 3.18
C SER A 712 17.64 -26.94 1.68
N TRP A 713 18.87 -26.82 1.16
CA TRP A 713 19.13 -27.21 -0.22
C TRP A 713 18.87 -28.71 -0.34
N ALA A 714 18.31 -29.13 -1.48
CA ALA A 714 17.78 -30.47 -1.69
C ALA A 714 18.75 -31.58 -1.26
N ASP A 715 18.28 -32.47 -0.38
CA ASP A 715 18.74 -33.85 -0.24
C ASP A 715 17.51 -34.73 0.06
N GLU A 716 17.47 -35.85 -0.66
CA GLU A 716 16.54 -36.98 -0.73
C GLU A 716 15.36 -37.07 0.28
N GLU A 717 14.12 -37.16 -0.25
CA GLU A 717 12.90 -37.49 0.49
C GLU A 717 12.88 -39.00 0.82
N ASP A 718 12.89 -39.35 2.12
CA ASP A 718 12.62 -40.72 2.59
C ASP A 718 11.13 -41.05 2.35
N PRO A 719 10.79 -42.15 1.64
CA PRO A 719 9.42 -42.41 1.17
C PRO A 719 8.42 -42.88 2.26
N ASP A 720 8.84 -42.93 3.53
CA ASP A 720 8.04 -43.42 4.66
C ASP A 720 7.60 -42.30 5.64
N ASP A 721 7.90 -41.02 5.40
CA ASP A 721 7.57 -39.90 6.32
C ASP A 721 6.12 -39.36 6.13
N ASP A 722 5.24 -40.14 5.49
CA ASP A 722 3.78 -39.95 5.34
C ASP A 722 3.00 -40.18 6.67
N ILE A 723 3.63 -39.81 7.78
CA ILE A 723 3.09 -39.98 9.14
C ILE A 723 2.10 -38.85 9.43
N TYR A 724 0.81 -39.18 9.27
CA TYR A 724 -0.36 -38.53 9.86
C TYR A 724 -0.16 -37.09 10.37
N ARG A 725 -0.63 -36.10 9.59
CA ARG A 725 -0.96 -34.78 10.14
C ARG A 725 -2.17 -34.95 11.06
N GLU A 726 -1.93 -35.01 12.37
CA GLU A 726 -2.99 -34.98 13.38
C GLU A 726 -3.79 -33.66 13.26
N GLU A 727 -5.13 -33.74 13.26
CA GLU A 727 -6.01 -32.57 13.22
C GLU A 727 -5.79 -31.68 14.44
N GLN A 728 -5.16 -30.53 14.23
CA GLN A 728 -4.92 -29.56 15.29
C GLN A 728 -6.22 -28.84 15.65
N HIS A 729 -6.66 -29.02 16.90
CA HIS A 729 -7.83 -28.35 17.44
C HIS A 729 -7.41 -27.13 18.28
N PHE A 730 -8.14 -26.04 18.14
CA PHE A 730 -7.88 -24.76 18.81
C PHE A 730 -9.01 -24.37 19.75
N ARG A 731 -8.65 -23.62 20.81
CA ARG A 731 -9.59 -22.96 21.72
C ARG A 731 -9.21 -21.49 21.92
N VAL A 732 -10.21 -20.62 21.98
CA VAL A 732 -10.01 -19.18 22.25
C VAL A 732 -9.69 -18.94 23.72
N ASN A 733 -8.68 -18.11 23.99
CA ASN A 733 -8.24 -17.77 25.35
C ASN A 733 -9.06 -16.62 25.96
N ILE A 734 -10.25 -16.93 26.51
CA ILE A 734 -11.16 -15.93 27.08
C ILE A 734 -10.71 -15.41 28.47
N HIS A 735 -9.94 -16.20 29.25
CA HIS A 735 -9.55 -15.87 30.63
C HIS A 735 -8.57 -14.70 30.79
N LYS A 736 -7.98 -14.19 29.70
CA LYS A 736 -7.07 -13.04 29.71
C LYS A 736 -7.79 -11.83 29.09
N ASN A 737 -8.04 -10.80 29.88
CA ASN A 737 -8.70 -9.57 29.39
C ASN A 737 -8.01 -8.97 28.15
N ASP A 738 -6.68 -8.99 28.10
CA ASP A 738 -5.90 -8.52 26.94
C ASP A 738 -6.17 -9.34 25.66
N CYS A 739 -6.39 -10.65 25.78
CA CYS A 739 -6.78 -11.50 24.65
C CYS A 739 -8.20 -11.17 24.16
N VAL A 740 -9.12 -10.88 25.08
CA VAL A 740 -10.50 -10.45 24.77
C VAL A 740 -10.50 -9.09 24.07
N ASP A 741 -9.74 -8.11 24.57
CA ASP A 741 -9.61 -6.78 23.96
C ASP A 741 -9.00 -6.86 22.54
N LYS A 742 -7.99 -7.71 22.35
CA LYS A 742 -7.40 -7.98 21.02
C LYS A 742 -8.38 -8.66 20.07
N LEU A 743 -9.14 -9.65 20.54
CA LEU A 743 -10.15 -10.36 19.74
C LEU A 743 -11.26 -9.40 19.28
N VAL A 744 -11.79 -8.58 20.20
CA VAL A 744 -12.79 -7.54 19.89
C VAL A 744 -12.22 -6.48 18.94
N PHE A 745 -10.96 -6.08 19.11
CA PHE A 745 -10.27 -5.18 18.18
C PHE A 745 -10.20 -5.78 16.77
N PHE A 746 -9.70 -7.02 16.62
CA PHE A 746 -9.57 -7.67 15.32
C PHE A 746 -10.91 -7.90 14.62
N HIS A 747 -11.96 -8.29 15.36
CA HIS A 747 -13.31 -8.42 14.80
C HIS A 747 -13.82 -7.08 14.20
N ARG A 748 -13.75 -6.01 15.00
CA ARG A 748 -14.31 -4.68 14.63
C ARG A 748 -13.64 -4.02 13.42
N ILE A 749 -12.46 -4.47 13.01
CA ILE A 749 -11.77 -3.95 11.82
C ILE A 749 -12.56 -4.23 10.53
N LEU A 750 -13.21 -5.41 10.43
CA LEU A 750 -13.95 -5.82 9.24
C LEU A 750 -15.47 -5.76 9.37
N ALA A 751 -16.02 -5.66 10.59
CA ALA A 751 -17.45 -5.53 10.85
C ALA A 751 -18.19 -4.46 9.97
N PRO A 752 -17.62 -3.27 9.65
CA PRO A 752 -18.26 -2.32 8.74
C PRO A 752 -18.47 -2.84 7.31
N PHE A 753 -17.59 -3.70 6.82
CA PHE A 753 -17.73 -4.33 5.51
C PHE A 753 -18.73 -5.48 5.58
N PHE A 754 -18.71 -6.30 6.62
CA PHE A 754 -19.71 -7.36 6.81
C PHE A 754 -21.14 -6.79 6.90
N GLU A 755 -21.35 -5.68 7.62
CA GLU A 755 -22.67 -5.01 7.63
C GLU A 755 -23.07 -4.49 6.23
N ALA A 756 -22.14 -3.92 5.45
CA ALA A 756 -22.44 -3.46 4.09
C ALA A 756 -22.79 -4.63 3.13
N TYR A 757 -22.07 -5.75 3.25
CA TYR A 757 -22.29 -6.95 2.44
C TYR A 757 -23.59 -7.64 2.84
N LEU A 758 -23.93 -7.64 4.13
CA LEU A 758 -25.23 -8.09 4.62
C LEU A 758 -26.37 -7.26 4.01
N VAL A 759 -26.27 -5.92 4.06
CA VAL A 759 -27.29 -5.04 3.46
C VAL A 759 -27.47 -5.32 1.97
N ALA A 760 -26.37 -5.55 1.24
CA ALA A 760 -26.44 -5.97 -0.17
C ALA A 760 -27.09 -7.35 -0.35
N ALA A 761 -26.69 -8.37 0.43
CA ALA A 761 -27.24 -9.72 0.35
C ALA A 761 -28.75 -9.76 0.68
N SER A 762 -29.17 -9.09 1.76
CA SER A 762 -30.57 -8.96 2.13
C SER A 762 -31.38 -8.24 1.04
N HIS A 763 -30.84 -7.17 0.45
CA HIS A 763 -31.53 -6.45 -0.63
C HIS A 763 -31.67 -7.29 -1.90
N ILE A 764 -30.65 -8.06 -2.28
CA ILE A 764 -30.73 -9.04 -3.37
C ILE A 764 -31.88 -10.03 -3.08
N SER A 765 -31.94 -10.57 -1.85
CA SER A 765 -32.99 -11.52 -1.47
C SER A 765 -34.41 -10.95 -1.44
N THR A 766 -34.59 -9.63 -1.27
CA THR A 766 -35.93 -9.00 -1.16
C THR A 766 -36.38 -8.27 -2.41
N SER A 767 -35.46 -7.88 -3.30
CA SER A 767 -35.75 -6.93 -4.39
C SER A 767 -35.39 -7.45 -5.77
N LEU A 768 -34.69 -8.58 -5.88
CA LEU A 768 -34.28 -9.19 -7.15
C LEU A 768 -35.18 -10.41 -7.50
N GLU A 769 -36.50 -10.26 -7.36
CA GLU A 769 -37.48 -11.26 -7.80
C GLU A 769 -37.69 -11.25 -9.33
N GLU A 770 -37.49 -10.10 -9.96
CA GLU A 770 -37.50 -9.89 -11.41
C GLU A 770 -36.24 -9.14 -11.87
N ASP A 771 -35.84 -9.39 -13.12
CA ASP A 771 -34.74 -8.69 -13.79
C ASP A 771 -34.97 -7.18 -13.87
N MET A 772 -33.99 -6.39 -13.42
CA MET A 772 -34.09 -4.92 -13.46
C MET A 772 -32.77 -4.24 -13.84
N SER A 773 -32.83 -2.94 -14.11
CA SER A 773 -31.65 -2.12 -14.43
C SER A 773 -30.67 -2.06 -13.25
N GLU A 774 -29.38 -2.29 -13.51
CA GLU A 774 -28.31 -2.22 -12.49
C GLU A 774 -28.27 -0.86 -11.79
N ASP A 775 -28.46 0.24 -12.54
CA ASP A 775 -28.44 1.59 -11.99
C ASP A 775 -29.63 1.83 -11.04
N ASP A 776 -30.82 1.31 -11.37
CA ASP A 776 -32.04 1.46 -10.54
C ASP A 776 -31.96 0.56 -9.29
N PHE A 777 -31.53 -0.69 -9.45
CA PHE A 777 -31.25 -1.60 -8.33
C PHE A 777 -30.21 -1.01 -7.37
N PHE A 778 -29.10 -0.50 -7.89
CA PHE A 778 -28.05 0.09 -7.07
C PHE A 778 -28.54 1.37 -6.35
N GLN A 779 -29.36 2.18 -7.00
CA GLN A 779 -29.95 3.37 -6.39
C GLN A 779 -30.94 3.01 -5.27
N SER A 780 -31.69 1.92 -5.43
CA SER A 780 -32.56 1.35 -4.40
C SER A 780 -31.75 0.82 -3.20
N LEU A 781 -30.75 -0.04 -3.44
CA LEU A 781 -29.83 -0.59 -2.42
C LEU A 781 -29.19 0.52 -1.59
N HIS A 782 -28.61 1.52 -2.25
CA HIS A 782 -27.92 2.61 -1.57
C HIS A 782 -28.89 3.55 -0.82
N ASN A 783 -30.14 3.71 -1.28
CA ASN A 783 -31.17 4.39 -0.49
C ASN A 783 -31.54 3.59 0.76
N CYS A 784 -31.73 2.26 0.64
CA CYS A 784 -31.97 1.38 1.78
C CYS A 784 -30.84 1.45 2.83
N ALA A 785 -29.58 1.44 2.38
CA ALA A 785 -28.42 1.57 3.27
C ALA A 785 -28.42 2.90 4.05
N LYS A 786 -28.69 4.04 3.38
CA LYS A 786 -28.79 5.35 4.06
C LYS A 786 -29.97 5.40 5.04
N GLU A 787 -31.14 4.89 4.66
CA GLU A 787 -32.30 4.83 5.56
C GLU A 787 -32.02 4.03 6.83
N ARG A 788 -31.23 2.95 6.76
CA ARG A 788 -30.81 2.20 7.95
C ARG A 788 -29.93 3.04 8.89
N VAL A 789 -29.07 3.89 8.36
CA VAL A 789 -28.25 4.83 9.15
C VAL A 789 -29.13 5.92 9.76
N GLU A 790 -30.02 6.54 8.98
CA GLU A 790 -30.94 7.60 9.44
C GLU A 790 -31.91 7.10 10.54
N LYS A 791 -32.36 5.84 10.45
CA LYS A 791 -33.21 5.18 11.45
C LYS A 791 -32.44 4.66 12.67
N GLY A 792 -31.11 4.76 12.70
CA GLY A 792 -30.26 4.24 13.78
C GLY A 792 -30.23 2.72 13.88
N VAL A 793 -30.55 2.00 12.79
CA VAL A 793 -30.53 0.54 12.68
C VAL A 793 -29.12 0.03 12.32
N ALA A 794 -28.35 0.84 11.60
CA ALA A 794 -26.97 0.49 11.25
C ALA A 794 -26.02 0.69 12.44
N SER A 795 -25.15 -0.29 12.71
CA SER A 795 -24.10 -0.18 13.74
C SER A 795 -22.90 0.62 13.23
N TYR A 796 -22.61 0.49 11.94
CA TYR A 796 -21.52 1.15 11.24
C TYR A 796 -22.09 2.03 10.12
N SER A 797 -22.23 3.35 10.36
CA SER A 797 -22.74 4.32 9.37
C SER A 797 -21.95 4.29 8.05
N GLU A 798 -20.67 3.93 8.11
CA GLU A 798 -19.78 3.79 6.95
C GLU A 798 -20.16 2.61 6.02
N SER A 799 -21.02 1.68 6.47
CA SER A 799 -21.55 0.59 5.63
C SER A 799 -22.38 1.09 4.44
N ALA A 800 -22.92 2.31 4.52
CA ALA A 800 -23.64 2.96 3.42
C ALA A 800 -22.73 3.50 2.29
N ALA A 801 -21.42 3.30 2.34
CA ALA A 801 -20.49 3.77 1.32
C ALA A 801 -20.71 3.10 -0.05
N VAL A 802 -20.94 3.90 -1.08
CA VAL A 802 -21.16 3.46 -2.48
C VAL A 802 -20.05 2.54 -3.00
N ASP A 803 -18.78 2.80 -2.70
CA ASP A 803 -17.68 1.93 -3.14
C ASP A 803 -17.81 0.50 -2.57
N THR A 804 -18.08 0.39 -1.26
CA THR A 804 -18.21 -0.89 -0.56
C THR A 804 -19.43 -1.66 -1.06
N LEU A 805 -20.59 -1.00 -1.19
CA LEU A 805 -21.80 -1.63 -1.74
C LEU A 805 -21.59 -2.12 -3.18
N ARG A 806 -20.85 -1.38 -4.02
CA ARG A 806 -20.49 -1.81 -5.38
C ARG A 806 -19.51 -2.97 -5.41
N ASN A 807 -18.62 -3.04 -4.45
CA ASN A 807 -17.69 -4.16 -4.32
C ASN A 807 -18.41 -5.42 -3.83
N ALA A 808 -19.36 -5.30 -2.90
CA ALA A 808 -20.26 -6.39 -2.50
C ALA A 808 -21.02 -6.99 -3.69
N LEU A 809 -21.62 -6.15 -4.55
CA LEU A 809 -22.28 -6.64 -5.78
C LEU A 809 -21.31 -7.37 -6.73
N LYS A 810 -20.07 -6.87 -6.93
CA LYS A 810 -19.07 -7.60 -7.73
C LYS A 810 -18.65 -8.93 -7.10
N SER A 811 -18.60 -9.01 -5.76
CA SER A 811 -18.35 -10.28 -5.05
C SER A 811 -19.48 -11.26 -5.31
N PHE A 812 -20.74 -10.84 -5.19
CA PHE A 812 -21.90 -11.69 -5.48
C PHE A 812 -22.04 -12.04 -6.97
N GLU A 813 -21.59 -11.19 -7.89
CA GLU A 813 -21.47 -11.49 -9.33
C GLU A 813 -20.38 -12.55 -9.57
N HIS A 814 -19.24 -12.45 -8.89
CA HIS A 814 -18.19 -13.47 -8.96
C HIS A 814 -18.65 -14.82 -8.40
N LEU A 815 -19.31 -14.81 -7.24
CA LEU A 815 -19.84 -15.99 -6.55
C LEU A 815 -21.05 -16.61 -7.28
N LYS A 816 -21.45 -16.06 -8.44
CA LYS A 816 -22.58 -16.50 -9.26
C LYS A 816 -23.92 -16.50 -8.52
N ILE A 817 -24.12 -15.54 -7.62
CA ILE A 817 -25.41 -15.29 -6.98
C ILE A 817 -26.26 -14.37 -7.88
N ILE A 818 -25.63 -13.35 -8.44
CA ILE A 818 -26.23 -12.47 -9.45
C ILE A 818 -25.56 -12.68 -10.81
N GLU A 819 -26.33 -12.57 -11.88
CA GLU A 819 -25.83 -12.45 -13.25
C GLU A 819 -26.11 -11.03 -13.77
N THR A 820 -25.25 -10.52 -14.65
CA THR A 820 -25.53 -9.27 -15.36
C THR A 820 -25.52 -9.43 -16.87
N CYS A 821 -26.62 -9.02 -17.49
CA CYS A 821 -26.88 -9.14 -18.92
C CYS A 821 -26.96 -7.75 -19.57
N PHE A 822 -26.70 -7.65 -20.87
CA PHE A 822 -26.83 -6.38 -21.61
C PHE A 822 -28.05 -6.39 -22.53
N ALA A 823 -29.02 -5.53 -22.24
CA ALA A 823 -30.17 -5.25 -23.11
C ALA A 823 -29.91 -3.94 -23.88
N GLY A 824 -29.25 -4.06 -25.02
CA GLY A 824 -28.81 -2.90 -25.81
C GLY A 824 -27.75 -2.08 -25.08
N ASN A 825 -28.15 -0.92 -24.54
CA ASN A 825 -27.27 -0.02 -23.79
C ASN A 825 -27.44 -0.11 -22.26
N LEU A 826 -28.43 -0.88 -21.76
CA LEU A 826 -28.70 -1.04 -20.33
C LEU A 826 -28.07 -2.34 -19.83
N ARG A 827 -27.42 -2.29 -18.67
CA ARG A 827 -26.99 -3.49 -17.92
C ARG A 827 -28.13 -3.86 -16.98
N ILE A 828 -28.64 -5.07 -17.18
CA ILE A 828 -29.69 -5.70 -16.37
C ILE A 828 -28.99 -6.59 -15.34
N ILE A 829 -29.50 -6.59 -14.12
CA ILE A 829 -29.11 -7.47 -13.03
C ILE A 829 -30.28 -8.43 -12.72
N GLY A 830 -29.96 -9.70 -12.53
CA GLY A 830 -30.89 -10.77 -12.18
C GLY A 830 -30.23 -11.79 -11.26
N LEU A 831 -31.02 -12.68 -10.66
CA LEU A 831 -30.48 -13.85 -9.97
C LEU A 831 -29.98 -14.87 -11.00
N HIS A 832 -28.86 -15.53 -10.72
CA HIS A 832 -28.35 -16.59 -11.60
C HIS A 832 -29.34 -17.78 -11.63
N GLU A 833 -29.51 -18.42 -12.80
CA GLU A 833 -30.53 -19.47 -13.05
C GLU A 833 -30.34 -20.79 -12.24
N ASP A 834 -29.36 -20.85 -11.35
CA ASP A 834 -29.01 -22.07 -10.60
C ASP A 834 -29.96 -22.27 -9.40
N PHE A 835 -30.62 -23.43 -9.31
CA PHE A 835 -31.61 -23.76 -8.25
C PHE A 835 -31.09 -23.56 -6.80
N ASP A 836 -29.77 -23.67 -6.58
CA ASP A 836 -29.14 -23.59 -5.27
C ASP A 836 -28.76 -22.15 -4.84
N VAL A 837 -28.92 -21.16 -5.72
CA VAL A 837 -28.54 -19.75 -5.45
C VAL A 837 -29.24 -19.18 -4.23
N LYS A 838 -30.52 -19.54 -4.01
CA LYS A 838 -31.27 -19.08 -2.82
C LYS A 838 -30.70 -19.65 -1.52
N ASN A 839 -30.28 -20.92 -1.52
CA ASN A 839 -29.65 -21.54 -0.34
C ASN A 839 -28.29 -20.91 -0.06
N LYS A 840 -27.45 -20.73 -1.10
CA LYS A 840 -26.15 -20.07 -0.99
C LYS A 840 -26.28 -18.63 -0.48
N LEU A 841 -27.25 -17.86 -0.98
CA LEU A 841 -27.51 -16.51 -0.50
C LEU A 841 -27.92 -16.51 0.97
N ILE A 842 -28.76 -17.45 1.41
CA ILE A 842 -29.12 -17.61 2.82
C ILE A 842 -27.90 -17.97 3.67
N GLN A 843 -27.02 -18.88 3.22
CA GLN A 843 -25.77 -19.21 3.92
C GLN A 843 -24.88 -17.98 4.11
N TYR A 844 -24.70 -17.16 3.06
CA TYR A 844 -23.95 -15.90 3.18
C TYR A 844 -24.64 -14.88 4.10
N ILE A 845 -25.97 -14.81 4.10
CA ILE A 845 -26.71 -13.96 5.05
C ILE A 845 -26.46 -14.43 6.48
N THR A 846 -26.61 -15.72 6.79
CA THR A 846 -26.37 -16.27 8.13
C THR A 846 -24.93 -16.06 8.61
N LEU A 847 -23.94 -16.28 7.74
CA LEU A 847 -22.53 -15.97 8.01
C LEU A 847 -22.33 -14.48 8.33
N LEU A 848 -22.87 -13.58 7.51
CA LEU A 848 -22.73 -12.14 7.68
C LEU A 848 -23.54 -11.57 8.85
N GLU A 849 -24.62 -12.24 9.28
CA GLU A 849 -25.35 -11.89 10.50
C GLU A 849 -24.57 -12.30 11.75
N SER A 850 -24.00 -13.50 11.78
CA SER A 850 -23.10 -13.93 12.86
C SER A 850 -21.88 -12.99 12.99
N LEU A 851 -21.28 -12.57 11.87
CA LEU A 851 -20.14 -11.65 11.85
C LEU A 851 -20.49 -10.16 12.08
N ARG A 852 -21.76 -9.84 12.36
CA ARG A 852 -22.24 -8.49 12.68
C ARG A 852 -22.45 -8.27 14.19
N GLU A 853 -22.77 -9.33 14.93
CA GLU A 853 -23.25 -9.30 16.33
C GLU A 853 -22.14 -9.36 17.40
#